data_AF-A0A2T3GQV1-F1
#
_entry.id   AF-A0A2T3GQV1-F1
#
_cell.length_a   1.000
_cell.length_b   1.000
_cell.length_c   1.000
_cell.angle_alpha   90.00
_cell.angle_beta   90.00
_cell.angle_gamma   90.00
#
_symmetry.space_group_name_H-M   'P 1'
#
loop_
_entity.id
_entity.type
_entity.pdbx_description
1 polymer ?
#
loop_
_entity_poly.entity_id
_entity_poly.type
_entity_poly.pdbx_seq_one_letter_code
_entity_poly.pdbx_strand_id
1 'polypeptide(L)'
;MECAGCGFDIQSGFAFCPRCGAKQPISCAACGYPCQPDFAFCPRCGGAISDKAPPAAKPTIEAAPAKSEDDADRRPVTVLFADLCGFTTLSEQIDPEVMRVLQNELFEEMTQAVEAYGGFVDKFVGDALLALFGAPVAHEDDPVRALNAALNMIDRATQVGERWQARAGVPLRLHIGINSGPVVTGGFGAVSTKSYSVTGDTVNTAQRLQSMAGENDILVGPLTYRLTRHAFAFDSLGAQALRGKSGNVLVHRLTGPLEAPHTARGLESFGLQAPMIGRDTELSRLLTCLDLACGGAAQLVRLIGEAGIGKSRLVNEFIGIAGNAARYQGLAIRKATCSPLGEQSYGTLAAVVRSAYGIGERDDLDRTRQLLATGFRALDLTQEDIDGLLPLFLHVLGLGDLSGALRHIEPEQLRRQIFYAVRTVFERRLAQGPLLLVIEDLHWADAASLEVLRFMMDRLERSRLMLLAIYRPTSQIDPLDSNRVSVTVQRLGPLNAADGQKLLAAFFGESHAKLPVAMRKRILERAGGNPLFIEEILRGLIDMGRLHNDGQRWQVAAEDTDVDIPVNLQALLLARVDRLPQEIRRLAQEAAVVGPKFDTALLRTVASDPAAIDAGLDYLCDANIIEELRGPDAGASPTYRFSQSLLHDVIYHNLLQQRRMELHRRIGGVLERQYGAAPDRPEHLAQLGHHFSLTTEKAKGASYLMAAGDLARKTYANDDAMRLYRQALAAFANEPGVAPEQLALLERLADLCGPAGHRDAALNHYQRALAMHRTGDDRIAAARILRKIGRLHHEAGRRDQAEAHCAEAEAMIATIDAPVEHAHLLQERGHLAFRMGDQAAAAEWATQALQRLQTLPIDGTTEAGREAARAMAEALNTKGAALARLGRRRDAVQEVERSLTVAEKADLQSAACRAYSNLGVLYTIVDPANAIKVCRRGLEVATRIGDLGFQARLLANLAVSCCTFTDRCAAEGVPAAEKAVEIDRALDQRDHLSVPLIVLAQIHQCHGQPKLARKYYEEALEVAKEIDEPQLLFPCYDGLATLSLEHDDMDEAERYFTLAQDVCTRHNLDPGTLVVLPFLD
;
A
#
# COMPACT_ATOMS: atom_id res chain seq x y z
N MET A 1 50.80 4.20 -52.02
CA MET A 1 50.98 3.70 -50.64
C MET A 1 50.59 2.25 -50.65
N GLU A 2 51.46 1.36 -50.19
CA GLU A 2 51.15 -0.07 -50.20
C GLU A 2 50.11 -0.42 -49.13
N CYS A 3 49.09 -1.18 -49.52
CA CYS A 3 48.07 -1.67 -48.61
C CYS A 3 48.71 -2.56 -47.55
N ALA A 4 48.56 -2.19 -46.27
CA ALA A 4 49.06 -3.01 -45.16
C ALA A 4 48.47 -4.44 -45.11
N GLY A 5 47.32 -4.68 -45.75
CA GLY A 5 46.66 -5.99 -45.77
C GLY A 5 47.05 -6.90 -46.95
N CYS A 6 47.37 -6.34 -48.13
CA CYS A 6 47.63 -7.17 -49.33
C CYS A 6 48.80 -6.71 -50.21
N GLY A 7 49.54 -5.68 -49.80
CA GLY A 7 50.70 -5.15 -50.53
C GLY A 7 50.39 -4.46 -51.86
N PHE A 8 49.10 -4.28 -52.20
CA PHE A 8 48.71 -3.58 -53.42
C PHE A 8 49.01 -2.09 -53.30
N ASP A 9 49.62 -1.47 -54.32
CA ASP A 9 49.93 -0.05 -54.30
C ASP A 9 48.66 0.79 -54.56
N ILE A 10 48.28 1.60 -53.58
CA ILE A 10 47.05 2.41 -53.56
C ILE A 10 47.40 3.88 -53.79
N GLN A 11 46.65 4.56 -54.65
CA GLN A 11 46.73 6.02 -54.81
C GLN A 11 46.32 6.75 -53.52
N SER A 12 47.01 7.84 -53.18
CA SER A 12 46.73 8.64 -51.98
C SER A 12 45.33 9.25 -52.05
N GLY A 13 44.46 8.93 -51.09
CA GLY A 13 43.09 9.46 -50.98
C GLY A 13 41.97 8.40 -50.94
N PHE A 14 42.29 7.12 -51.18
CA PHE A 14 41.32 6.03 -51.07
C PHE A 14 41.14 5.60 -49.60
N ALA A 15 39.91 5.65 -49.09
CA ALA A 15 39.57 5.23 -47.72
C ALA A 15 39.66 3.70 -47.51
N PHE A 16 39.60 2.92 -48.60
CA PHE A 16 39.68 1.46 -48.58
C PHE A 16 40.57 0.98 -49.73
N CYS A 17 41.27 -0.14 -49.53
CA CYS A 17 41.99 -0.81 -50.61
C CYS A 17 40.98 -1.35 -51.63
N PRO A 18 41.04 -0.95 -52.91
CA PRO A 18 40.09 -1.42 -53.91
C PRO A 18 40.21 -2.92 -54.21
N ARG A 19 41.31 -3.57 -53.80
CA ARG A 19 41.54 -5.00 -54.02
C ARG A 19 40.99 -5.89 -52.90
N CYS A 20 41.22 -5.55 -51.64
CA CYS A 20 40.85 -6.40 -50.50
C CYS A 20 39.85 -5.77 -49.53
N GLY A 21 39.42 -4.53 -49.77
CA GLY A 21 38.46 -3.82 -48.90
C GLY A 21 39.05 -3.34 -47.56
N ALA A 22 40.35 -3.51 -47.32
CA ALA A 22 40.97 -3.06 -46.07
C ALA A 22 40.97 -1.52 -45.96
N LYS A 23 40.41 -0.98 -44.87
CA LYS A 23 40.44 0.46 -44.53
C LYS A 23 41.88 0.95 -44.44
N GLN A 24 42.18 2.10 -45.06
CA GLN A 24 43.52 2.69 -45.00
C GLN A 24 43.60 3.76 -43.91
N PRO A 25 44.67 3.79 -43.10
CA PRO A 25 44.83 4.78 -42.03
C PRO A 25 45.00 6.19 -42.61
N ILE A 26 44.41 7.18 -41.94
CA ILE A 26 44.44 8.60 -42.34
C ILE A 26 45.45 9.31 -41.45
N SER A 27 46.46 9.95 -42.02
CA SER A 27 47.40 10.77 -41.24
C SER A 27 46.73 12.06 -40.80
N CYS A 28 46.80 12.37 -39.50
CA CYS A 28 46.29 13.62 -38.96
C CYS A 28 47.01 14.81 -39.60
N ALA A 29 46.25 15.75 -40.18
CA ALA A 29 46.83 16.94 -40.81
C ALA A 29 47.60 17.85 -39.83
N ALA A 30 47.26 17.83 -38.54
CA ALA A 30 47.88 18.69 -37.53
C ALA A 30 49.20 18.16 -36.97
N CYS A 31 49.39 16.83 -36.89
CA CYS A 31 50.60 16.25 -36.26
C CYS A 31 51.21 15.06 -37.00
N GLY A 32 50.66 14.66 -38.14
CA GLY A 32 51.14 13.55 -38.97
C GLY A 32 50.90 12.15 -38.39
N TYR A 33 50.23 12.02 -37.23
CA TYR A 33 49.97 10.72 -36.61
C TYR A 33 48.99 9.88 -37.45
N PRO A 34 49.30 8.61 -37.77
CA PRO A 34 48.39 7.74 -38.50
C PRO A 34 47.21 7.36 -37.61
N CYS A 35 46.03 7.85 -37.96
CA CYS A 35 44.79 7.63 -37.23
C CYS A 35 43.94 6.57 -37.95
N GLN A 36 43.18 5.80 -37.16
CA GLN A 36 42.16 4.93 -37.74
C GLN A 36 41.08 5.80 -38.40
N PRO A 37 40.57 5.42 -39.58
CA PRO A 37 39.62 6.24 -40.35
C PRO A 37 38.28 6.48 -39.65
N ASP A 38 38.00 5.75 -38.57
CA ASP A 38 36.77 5.83 -37.79
C ASP A 38 36.88 6.90 -36.67
N PHE A 39 38.06 7.49 -36.49
CA PHE A 39 38.31 8.45 -35.41
C PHE A 39 37.86 9.83 -35.86
N ALA A 40 36.96 10.46 -35.09
CA ALA A 40 36.56 11.85 -35.32
C ALA A 40 37.69 12.85 -34.98
N PHE A 41 38.56 12.49 -34.03
CA PHE A 41 39.68 13.31 -33.56
C PHE A 41 40.97 12.48 -33.43
N CYS A 42 42.11 13.11 -33.67
CA CYS A 42 43.42 12.52 -33.49
C CYS A 42 43.63 12.17 -32.01
N PRO A 43 43.94 10.90 -31.68
CA PRO A 43 44.08 10.47 -30.29
C PRO A 43 45.35 11.03 -29.65
N ARG A 44 46.28 11.56 -30.48
CA ARG A 44 47.54 12.13 -30.02
C ARG A 44 47.45 13.64 -29.73
N CYS A 45 46.75 14.40 -30.57
CA CYS A 45 46.73 15.87 -30.46
C CYS A 45 45.33 16.49 -30.37
N GLY A 46 44.26 15.70 -30.45
CA GLY A 46 42.88 16.18 -30.43
C GLY A 46 42.41 16.88 -31.71
N GLY A 47 43.26 17.00 -32.75
CA GLY A 47 42.88 17.61 -34.02
C GLY A 47 41.82 16.79 -34.77
N ALA A 48 40.77 17.44 -35.26
CA ALA A 48 39.71 16.78 -36.02
C ALA A 48 40.27 16.09 -37.28
N ILE A 49 39.84 14.85 -37.54
CA ILE A 49 40.28 14.05 -38.70
C ILE A 49 39.24 14.08 -39.83
N SER A 50 37.98 14.43 -39.53
CA SER A 50 36.90 14.52 -40.52
C SER A 50 36.30 15.93 -40.57
N ASP A 51 36.09 16.46 -41.78
CA ASP A 51 35.46 17.77 -42.05
C ASP A 51 33.94 17.81 -41.81
N LYS A 52 33.36 16.80 -41.14
CA LYS A 52 31.94 16.82 -40.75
C LYS A 52 31.76 17.45 -39.37
N ALA A 53 32.01 18.76 -39.28
CA ALA A 53 31.51 19.59 -38.20
C ALA A 53 30.13 20.16 -38.58
N PRO A 54 29.11 20.15 -37.69
CA PRO A 54 27.86 20.86 -37.93
C PRO A 54 28.09 22.38 -37.89
N PRO A 55 27.41 23.17 -38.74
CA PRO A 55 27.62 24.61 -38.80
C PRO A 55 27.07 25.34 -37.56
N ALA A 56 27.83 26.35 -37.13
CA ALA A 56 27.57 27.21 -35.99
C ALA A 56 26.35 28.14 -36.18
N ALA A 57 25.69 28.43 -35.06
CA ALA A 57 24.54 29.31 -34.91
C ALA A 57 24.80 30.77 -35.33
N LYS A 58 23.75 31.43 -35.84
CA LYS A 58 23.59 32.89 -35.88
C LYS A 58 22.26 33.31 -35.24
N PRO A 59 22.14 34.54 -34.72
CA PRO A 59 21.18 34.90 -33.69
C PRO A 59 19.86 35.52 -34.19
N THR A 60 18.81 35.24 -33.40
CA THR A 60 17.55 35.94 -33.13
C THR A 60 17.02 37.04 -34.07
N ILE A 61 15.81 36.81 -34.60
CA ILE A 61 14.74 37.82 -34.68
C ILE A 61 13.43 37.18 -34.20
N GLU A 62 12.77 37.84 -33.26
CA GLU A 62 11.43 37.55 -32.75
C GLU A 62 10.35 37.77 -33.82
N ALA A 63 9.45 36.81 -33.99
CA ALA A 63 8.01 37.03 -34.19
C ALA A 63 7.30 35.67 -34.17
N ALA A 64 6.22 35.58 -33.42
CA ALA A 64 5.39 34.38 -33.23
C ALA A 64 5.00 33.69 -34.56
N PRO A 65 4.90 32.35 -34.63
CA PRO A 65 4.23 31.72 -35.74
C PRO A 65 2.73 31.62 -35.43
N ALA A 66 1.97 32.40 -36.18
CA ALA A 66 0.65 32.01 -36.63
C ALA A 66 0.73 30.60 -37.25
N LYS A 67 -0.33 29.80 -37.04
CA LYS A 67 -0.53 28.47 -37.65
C LYS A 67 -0.14 28.50 -39.15
N SER A 68 0.92 27.79 -39.51
CA SER A 68 1.24 27.51 -40.91
C SER A 68 0.26 26.45 -41.43
N GLU A 69 -0.52 26.85 -42.43
CA GLU A 69 -1.73 26.19 -42.91
C GLU A 69 -1.54 25.32 -44.17
N ASP A 70 -0.35 24.76 -44.40
CA ASP A 70 -0.04 23.87 -45.53
C ASP A 70 1.07 22.87 -45.17
N ASP A 71 0.79 21.85 -44.35
CA ASP A 71 1.75 20.75 -44.12
C ASP A 71 1.09 19.40 -44.34
N ALA A 72 1.55 18.68 -45.37
CA ALA A 72 1.19 17.30 -45.61
C ALA A 72 1.98 16.43 -44.63
N ASP A 73 1.29 15.76 -43.72
CA ASP A 73 1.90 15.01 -42.61
C ASP A 73 1.61 13.51 -42.72
N ARG A 74 2.59 12.66 -42.37
CA ARG A 74 2.46 11.20 -42.40
C ARG A 74 2.19 10.68 -41.01
N ARG A 75 0.97 10.21 -40.76
CA ARG A 75 0.52 9.76 -39.43
C ARG A 75 -0.20 8.41 -39.50
N PRO A 76 -0.18 7.60 -38.43
CA PRO A 76 -1.01 6.41 -38.32
C PRO A 76 -2.48 6.82 -38.16
N VAL A 77 -3.37 6.22 -38.96
CA VAL A 77 -4.82 6.48 -38.93
C VAL A 77 -5.56 5.15 -39.06
N THR A 78 -6.72 5.05 -38.43
CA THR A 78 -7.71 4.00 -38.70
C THR A 78 -8.78 4.55 -39.64
N VAL A 79 -8.90 3.91 -40.81
CA VAL A 79 -9.83 4.31 -41.87
C VAL A 79 -11.01 3.37 -41.85
N LEU A 80 -12.22 3.93 -41.85
CA LEU A 80 -13.50 3.21 -41.92
C LEU A 80 -14.23 3.59 -43.21
N PHE A 81 -14.62 2.58 -43.98
CA PHE A 81 -15.58 2.71 -45.08
C PHE A 81 -16.85 1.97 -44.71
N ALA A 82 -18.00 2.62 -44.84
CA ALA A 82 -19.31 2.00 -44.69
C ALA A 82 -20.17 2.32 -45.91
N ASP A 83 -20.90 1.33 -46.42
CA ASP A 83 -21.69 1.47 -47.64
C ASP A 83 -23.02 0.71 -47.50
N LEU A 84 -24.05 1.15 -48.23
CA LEU A 84 -25.38 0.56 -48.16
C LEU A 84 -25.50 -0.64 -49.11
N CYS A 85 -25.80 -1.81 -48.55
CA CYS A 85 -26.01 -3.01 -49.35
C CYS A 85 -27.20 -2.82 -50.31
N GLY A 86 -26.96 -3.02 -51.61
CA GLY A 86 -28.03 -3.03 -52.62
C GLY A 86 -28.64 -1.66 -52.94
N PHE A 87 -27.94 -0.55 -52.63
CA PHE A 87 -28.39 0.82 -52.90
C PHE A 87 -28.86 1.03 -54.34
N THR A 88 -28.16 0.46 -55.33
CA THR A 88 -28.51 0.60 -56.76
C THR A 88 -29.91 0.03 -57.04
N THR A 89 -30.18 -1.17 -56.54
CA THR A 89 -31.49 -1.82 -56.67
C THR A 89 -32.59 -1.06 -55.91
N LEU A 90 -32.26 -0.50 -54.75
CA LEU A 90 -33.17 0.33 -53.96
C LEU A 90 -33.52 1.64 -54.69
N SER A 91 -32.54 2.27 -55.33
CA SER A 91 -32.70 3.52 -56.08
C SER A 91 -33.52 3.38 -57.37
N GLU A 92 -33.64 2.16 -57.90
CA GLU A 92 -34.52 1.85 -59.04
C GLU A 92 -35.99 1.63 -58.63
N GLN A 93 -36.24 1.30 -57.36
CA GLN A 93 -37.56 0.93 -56.85
C GLN A 93 -38.26 2.07 -56.10
N ILE A 94 -37.50 3.05 -55.61
CA ILE A 94 -37.99 4.18 -54.82
C ILE A 94 -37.90 5.47 -55.64
N ASP A 95 -38.89 6.34 -55.48
CA ASP A 95 -38.88 7.67 -56.11
C ASP A 95 -37.60 8.46 -55.72
N PRO A 96 -36.89 9.12 -56.66
CA PRO A 96 -35.64 9.81 -56.38
C PRO A 96 -35.71 10.87 -55.28
N GLU A 97 -36.85 11.55 -55.09
CA GLU A 97 -37.01 12.53 -54.00
C GLU A 97 -37.09 11.82 -52.65
N VAL A 98 -37.80 10.71 -52.58
CA VAL A 98 -37.92 9.86 -51.39
C VAL A 98 -36.57 9.20 -51.05
N MET A 99 -35.84 8.75 -52.07
CA MET A 99 -34.51 8.16 -51.91
C MET A 99 -33.50 9.16 -51.35
N ARG A 100 -33.55 10.42 -51.81
CA ARG A 100 -32.69 11.49 -51.31
C ARG A 100 -32.95 11.80 -49.83
N VAL A 101 -34.22 11.79 -49.41
CA VAL A 101 -34.58 12.00 -47.98
C VAL A 101 -34.05 10.85 -47.12
N LEU A 102 -34.24 9.60 -47.58
CA LEU A 102 -33.71 8.42 -46.88
C LEU A 102 -32.18 8.45 -46.77
N GLN A 103 -31.50 8.79 -47.87
CA GLN A 103 -30.03 8.87 -47.90
C GLN A 103 -29.51 9.95 -46.93
N ASN A 104 -30.15 11.12 -46.87
CA ASN A 104 -29.77 12.17 -45.93
C ASN A 104 -29.96 11.74 -44.47
N GLU A 105 -31.10 11.11 -44.13
CA GLU A 105 -31.35 10.63 -42.76
C GLU A 105 -30.33 9.54 -42.37
N LEU A 106 -30.04 8.61 -43.27
CA LEU A 106 -29.04 7.57 -43.04
C LEU A 106 -27.64 8.18 -42.84
N PHE A 107 -27.22 9.10 -43.71
CA PHE A 107 -25.92 9.75 -43.59
C PHE A 107 -25.79 10.61 -42.33
N GLU A 108 -26.87 11.24 -41.87
CA GLU A 108 -26.90 11.97 -40.61
C GLU A 108 -26.68 11.02 -39.41
N GLU A 109 -27.39 9.89 -39.37
CA GLU A 109 -27.24 8.87 -38.32
C GLU A 109 -25.84 8.22 -38.34
N MET A 110 -25.28 7.97 -39.53
CA MET A 110 -23.93 7.44 -39.69
C MET A 110 -22.86 8.43 -39.23
N THR A 111 -23.05 9.72 -39.54
CA THR A 111 -22.15 10.80 -39.09
C THR A 111 -22.16 10.90 -37.57
N GLN A 112 -23.35 10.88 -36.96
CA GLN A 112 -23.48 10.88 -35.50
C GLN A 112 -22.81 9.66 -34.84
N ALA A 113 -22.87 8.48 -35.46
CA ALA A 113 -22.18 7.29 -34.96
C ALA A 113 -20.66 7.48 -34.96
N VAL A 114 -20.09 8.07 -36.02
CA VAL A 114 -18.64 8.34 -36.12
C VAL A 114 -18.21 9.41 -35.11
N GLU A 115 -18.95 10.51 -35.01
CA GLU A 115 -18.64 11.63 -34.10
C GLU A 115 -18.80 11.26 -32.62
N ALA A 116 -19.75 10.38 -32.26
CA ALA A 116 -19.94 9.89 -30.89
C ALA A 116 -18.70 9.17 -30.33
N TYR A 117 -17.89 8.57 -31.21
CA TYR A 117 -16.62 7.95 -30.86
C TYR A 117 -15.43 8.80 -31.33
N GLY A 118 -15.63 10.11 -31.52
CA GLY A 118 -14.61 11.11 -31.88
C GLY A 118 -13.83 10.83 -33.15
N GLY A 119 -14.44 10.11 -34.08
CA GLY A 119 -13.98 10.03 -35.46
C GLY A 119 -14.42 11.27 -36.26
N PHE A 120 -13.80 11.46 -37.42
CA PHE A 120 -14.08 12.54 -38.35
C PHE A 120 -14.57 11.96 -39.68
N VAL A 121 -15.73 12.40 -40.18
CA VAL A 121 -16.21 12.04 -41.52
C VAL A 121 -15.48 12.90 -42.55
N ASP A 122 -14.67 12.27 -43.40
CA ASP A 122 -13.90 12.94 -44.45
C ASP A 122 -14.82 13.41 -45.58
N LYS A 123 -15.59 12.46 -46.13
CA LYS A 123 -16.51 12.69 -47.25
C LYS A 123 -17.45 11.51 -47.47
N PHE A 124 -18.49 11.79 -48.25
CA PHE A 124 -19.38 10.80 -48.86
C PHE A 124 -18.91 10.51 -50.29
N VAL A 125 -18.85 9.24 -50.67
CA VAL A 125 -18.47 8.78 -52.01
C VAL A 125 -19.63 7.94 -52.57
N GLY A 126 -20.58 8.61 -53.23
CA GLY A 126 -21.81 7.97 -53.68
C GLY A 126 -22.71 7.62 -52.49
N ASP A 127 -22.95 6.34 -52.27
CA ASP A 127 -23.65 5.69 -51.17
C ASP A 127 -22.73 5.32 -49.98
N ALA A 128 -21.41 5.41 -50.16
CA ALA A 128 -20.44 5.10 -49.13
C ALA A 128 -20.02 6.32 -48.29
N LEU A 129 -19.77 6.09 -47.00
CA LEU A 129 -19.18 7.03 -46.05
C LEU A 129 -17.72 6.67 -45.78
N LEU A 130 -16.83 7.66 -45.85
CA LEU A 130 -15.43 7.56 -45.42
C LEU A 130 -15.21 8.32 -44.11
N ALA A 131 -14.78 7.61 -43.08
CA ALA A 131 -14.42 8.17 -41.77
C ALA A 131 -12.98 7.85 -41.37
N LEU A 132 -12.42 8.73 -40.55
CA LEU A 132 -11.04 8.70 -40.07
C LEU A 132 -11.01 8.80 -38.54
N PHE A 133 -10.21 7.96 -37.92
CA PHE A 133 -9.87 8.01 -36.50
C PHE A 133 -8.34 8.11 -36.41
N GLY A 134 -7.81 9.14 -35.75
CA GLY A 134 -6.38 9.48 -35.83
C GLY A 134 -6.08 10.78 -36.58
N ALA A 135 -7.10 11.36 -37.23
CA ALA A 135 -6.98 12.60 -38.00
C ALA A 135 -8.34 13.33 -38.02
N PRO A 136 -8.38 14.66 -37.77
CA PRO A 136 -7.24 15.55 -37.49
C PRO A 136 -6.65 15.39 -36.08
N VAL A 137 -7.40 14.78 -35.14
CA VAL A 137 -6.99 14.53 -33.74
C VAL A 137 -6.74 13.04 -33.54
N ALA A 138 -5.60 12.67 -32.95
CA ALA A 138 -5.23 11.29 -32.69
C ALA A 138 -5.43 10.89 -31.23
N HIS A 139 -5.83 9.64 -31.03
CA HIS A 139 -6.08 9.00 -29.73
C HIS A 139 -5.50 7.58 -29.76
N GLU A 140 -4.97 7.11 -28.63
CA GLU A 140 -4.32 5.79 -28.55
C GLU A 140 -5.26 4.62 -28.89
N ASP A 141 -6.56 4.79 -28.64
CA ASP A 141 -7.60 3.78 -28.85
C ASP A 141 -8.42 4.00 -30.14
N ASP A 142 -7.93 4.79 -31.10
CA ASP A 142 -8.61 5.05 -32.38
C ASP A 142 -9.07 3.77 -33.12
N PRO A 143 -8.31 2.64 -33.14
CA PRO A 143 -8.82 1.38 -33.68
C PRO A 143 -10.04 0.82 -32.94
N VAL A 144 -10.08 0.93 -31.60
CA VAL A 144 -11.19 0.48 -30.76
C VAL A 144 -12.42 1.37 -30.99
N ARG A 145 -12.21 2.68 -31.06
CA ARG A 145 -13.25 3.68 -31.33
C ARG A 145 -13.88 3.48 -32.71
N ALA A 146 -13.07 3.19 -33.72
CA ALA A 146 -13.56 2.87 -35.07
C ALA A 146 -14.45 1.62 -35.09
N LEU A 147 -14.11 0.56 -34.33
CA LEU A 147 -14.95 -0.65 -34.26
C LEU A 147 -16.26 -0.42 -33.51
N ASN A 148 -16.22 0.33 -32.40
CA ASN A 148 -17.44 0.71 -31.68
C ASN A 148 -18.36 1.60 -32.53
N ALA A 149 -17.79 2.54 -33.29
CA ALA A 149 -18.53 3.34 -34.26
C ALA A 149 -19.18 2.45 -35.32
N ALA A 150 -18.45 1.49 -35.90
CA ALA A 150 -18.99 0.57 -36.90
C ALA A 150 -20.15 -0.29 -36.38
N LEU A 151 -20.06 -0.81 -35.15
CA LEU A 151 -21.17 -1.53 -34.52
C LEU A 151 -22.38 -0.61 -34.31
N ASN A 152 -22.15 0.61 -33.82
CA ASN A 152 -23.22 1.59 -33.65
C ASN A 152 -23.88 2.03 -34.97
N MET A 153 -23.10 2.09 -36.07
CA MET A 153 -23.61 2.36 -37.41
C MET A 153 -24.58 1.27 -37.87
N ILE A 154 -24.29 -0.01 -37.63
CA ILE A 154 -25.21 -1.11 -37.95
C ILE A 154 -26.53 -0.99 -37.16
N ASP A 155 -26.44 -0.71 -35.86
CA ASP A 155 -27.62 -0.53 -35.01
C ASP A 155 -28.50 0.63 -35.48
N ARG A 156 -27.89 1.78 -35.79
CA ARG A 156 -28.62 2.96 -36.28
C ARG A 156 -29.21 2.75 -37.67
N ALA A 157 -28.49 2.13 -38.58
CA ALA A 157 -29.01 1.82 -39.92
C ALA A 157 -30.24 0.89 -39.84
N THR A 158 -30.22 -0.07 -38.91
CA THR A 158 -31.35 -0.95 -38.64
C THR A 158 -32.57 -0.14 -38.15
N GLN A 159 -32.38 0.80 -37.21
CA GLN A 159 -33.45 1.67 -36.70
C GLN A 159 -34.04 2.58 -37.80
N VAL A 160 -33.20 3.16 -38.67
CA VAL A 160 -33.68 3.92 -39.83
C VAL A 160 -34.50 3.01 -40.75
N GLY A 161 -34.03 1.79 -41.01
CA GLY A 161 -34.76 0.79 -41.78
C GLY A 161 -36.15 0.49 -41.20
N GLU A 162 -36.26 0.33 -39.89
CA GLU A 162 -37.55 0.12 -39.21
C GLU A 162 -38.50 1.32 -39.35
N ARG A 163 -38.00 2.55 -39.20
CA ARG A 163 -38.80 3.79 -39.43
C ARG A 163 -39.30 3.89 -40.87
N TRP A 164 -38.48 3.41 -41.82
CA TRP A 164 -38.76 3.48 -43.25
C TRP A 164 -39.43 2.21 -43.80
N GLN A 165 -39.69 1.20 -42.98
CA GLN A 165 -40.30 -0.07 -43.41
C GLN A 165 -41.61 0.14 -44.16
N ALA A 166 -42.43 1.12 -43.73
CA ALA A 166 -43.71 1.45 -44.35
C ALA A 166 -43.60 2.28 -45.65
N ARG A 167 -42.44 2.88 -45.95
CA ARG A 167 -42.21 3.78 -47.11
C ARG A 167 -41.26 3.20 -48.16
N ALA A 168 -40.25 2.46 -47.73
CA ALA A 168 -39.20 1.89 -48.57
C ALA A 168 -39.34 0.37 -48.77
N GLY A 169 -39.99 -0.36 -47.83
CA GLY A 169 -40.29 -1.79 -47.98
C GLY A 169 -39.09 -2.74 -47.94
N VAL A 170 -37.87 -2.25 -47.68
CA VAL A 170 -36.63 -3.05 -47.67
C VAL A 170 -35.81 -2.74 -46.40
N PRO A 171 -35.22 -3.75 -45.72
CA PRO A 171 -34.31 -3.51 -44.61
C PRO A 171 -33.02 -2.82 -45.08
N LEU A 172 -32.55 -1.81 -44.33
CA LEU A 172 -31.27 -1.16 -44.58
C LEU A 172 -30.16 -1.96 -43.91
N ARG A 173 -29.16 -2.38 -44.69
CA ARG A 173 -27.99 -3.15 -44.22
C ARG A 173 -26.73 -2.48 -44.72
N LEU A 174 -25.67 -2.55 -43.92
CA LEU A 174 -24.38 -1.94 -44.25
C LEU A 174 -23.33 -3.02 -44.49
N HIS A 175 -22.32 -2.71 -45.28
CA HIS A 175 -21.09 -3.50 -45.31
C HIS A 175 -19.91 -2.59 -45.05
N ILE A 176 -19.06 -2.95 -44.08
CA ILE A 176 -18.08 -2.05 -43.48
C ILE A 176 -16.68 -2.67 -43.57
N GLY A 177 -15.71 -1.85 -43.97
CA GLY A 177 -14.30 -2.20 -44.05
C GLY A 177 -13.44 -1.24 -43.24
N ILE A 178 -12.59 -1.78 -42.36
CA ILE A 178 -11.75 -0.98 -41.46
C ILE A 178 -10.30 -1.43 -41.57
N ASN A 179 -9.38 -0.48 -41.72
CA ASN A 179 -7.96 -0.78 -41.70
C ASN A 179 -7.13 0.34 -41.07
N SER A 180 -6.16 -0.05 -40.26
CA SER A 180 -5.22 0.84 -39.57
C SER A 180 -3.87 0.81 -40.27
N GLY A 181 -3.21 1.96 -40.35
CA GLY A 181 -1.88 2.06 -40.96
C GLY A 181 -1.48 3.51 -41.25
N PRO A 182 -0.25 3.74 -41.74
CA PRO A 182 0.21 5.08 -42.08
C PRO A 182 -0.54 5.63 -43.30
N VAL A 183 -0.91 6.91 -43.24
CA VAL A 183 -1.48 7.68 -44.35
C VAL A 183 -0.80 9.04 -44.44
N VAL A 184 -0.91 9.71 -45.59
CA VAL A 184 -0.51 11.12 -45.75
C VAL A 184 -1.77 11.98 -45.74
N THR A 185 -1.84 12.92 -44.80
CA THR A 185 -2.96 13.87 -44.64
C THR A 185 -2.54 15.27 -45.09
N GLY A 186 -3.31 15.93 -45.96
CA GLY A 186 -3.03 17.31 -46.40
C GLY A 186 -4.10 17.86 -47.36
N GLY A 187 -4.11 19.17 -47.58
CA GLY A 187 -5.04 19.82 -48.51
C GLY A 187 -4.66 19.56 -49.97
N PHE A 188 -5.50 18.83 -50.70
CA PHE A 188 -5.34 18.63 -52.15
C PHE A 188 -6.49 19.34 -52.88
N GLY A 189 -6.19 20.40 -53.66
CA GLY A 189 -7.18 21.10 -54.48
C GLY A 189 -6.79 22.55 -54.82
N ALA A 190 -7.34 23.08 -55.92
CA ALA A 190 -7.21 24.50 -56.25
C ALA A 190 -7.95 25.39 -55.23
N VAL A 191 -7.48 26.63 -55.09
CA VAL A 191 -7.70 27.63 -54.01
C VAL A 191 -9.16 27.90 -53.57
N SER A 192 -10.19 27.32 -54.19
CA SER A 192 -11.60 27.58 -53.87
C SER A 192 -12.36 26.47 -53.13
N THR A 193 -11.75 25.32 -52.79
CA THR A 193 -12.34 24.32 -51.87
C THR A 193 -11.23 23.48 -51.21
N LYS A 194 -10.65 23.96 -50.09
CA LYS A 194 -9.71 23.16 -49.29
C LYS A 194 -10.48 22.04 -48.58
N SER A 195 -10.56 20.86 -49.19
CA SER A 195 -10.98 19.63 -48.49
C SER A 195 -9.76 18.97 -47.86
N TYR A 196 -9.87 18.60 -46.58
CA TYR A 196 -8.92 17.70 -45.93
C TYR A 196 -8.95 16.38 -46.73
N SER A 197 -7.81 15.86 -47.16
CA SER A 197 -7.77 14.66 -48.00
C SER A 197 -6.67 13.73 -47.55
N VAL A 198 -7.00 12.44 -47.49
CA VAL A 198 -6.11 11.37 -47.02
C VAL A 198 -5.80 10.42 -48.17
N THR A 199 -4.51 10.14 -48.37
CA THR A 199 -4.04 9.21 -49.41
C THR A 199 -3.07 8.17 -48.85
N GLY A 200 -3.17 6.92 -49.31
CA GLY A 200 -2.28 5.82 -48.91
C GLY A 200 -2.86 4.42 -49.13
N ASP A 201 -2.00 3.39 -49.07
CA ASP A 201 -2.41 1.97 -49.19
C ASP A 201 -3.43 1.57 -48.11
N THR A 202 -3.37 2.20 -46.93
CA THR A 202 -4.31 1.99 -45.82
C THR A 202 -5.75 2.28 -46.23
N VAL A 203 -6.00 3.40 -46.91
CA VAL A 203 -7.33 3.81 -47.41
C VAL A 203 -7.84 2.83 -48.46
N ASN A 204 -6.99 2.49 -49.44
CA ASN A 204 -7.33 1.52 -50.49
C ASN A 204 -7.64 0.13 -49.93
N THR A 205 -6.94 -0.28 -48.86
CA THR A 205 -7.18 -1.56 -48.20
C THR A 205 -8.51 -1.57 -47.45
N ALA A 206 -8.84 -0.49 -46.71
CA ALA A 206 -10.14 -0.36 -46.03
C ALA A 206 -11.32 -0.41 -47.02
N GLN A 207 -11.22 0.30 -48.14
CA GLN A 207 -12.23 0.27 -49.19
C GLN A 207 -12.44 -1.14 -49.76
N ARG A 208 -11.35 -1.88 -50.01
CA ARG A 208 -11.45 -3.25 -50.55
C ARG A 208 -12.01 -4.25 -49.54
N LEU A 209 -11.73 -4.06 -48.25
CA LEU A 209 -12.36 -4.85 -47.19
C LEU A 209 -13.87 -4.58 -47.16
N GLN A 210 -14.28 -3.32 -47.31
CA GLN A 210 -15.69 -2.95 -47.41
C GLN A 210 -16.36 -3.61 -48.62
N SER A 211 -15.75 -3.54 -49.81
CA SER A 211 -16.32 -4.17 -51.01
C SER A 211 -16.39 -5.71 -50.94
N MET A 212 -15.64 -6.34 -50.04
CA MET A 212 -15.65 -7.78 -49.80
C MET A 212 -16.62 -8.18 -48.68
N ALA A 213 -16.99 -7.25 -47.80
CA ALA A 213 -17.88 -7.49 -46.67
C ALA A 213 -19.31 -7.83 -47.15
N GLY A 214 -19.92 -8.84 -46.53
CA GLY A 214 -21.33 -9.17 -46.74
C GLY A 214 -22.26 -8.23 -45.97
N GLU A 215 -23.56 -8.54 -46.01
CA GLU A 215 -24.57 -7.75 -45.31
C GLU A 215 -24.36 -7.76 -43.79
N ASN A 216 -24.22 -6.56 -43.20
CA ASN A 216 -23.85 -6.30 -41.80
C ASN A 216 -22.50 -6.90 -41.36
N ASP A 217 -21.64 -7.29 -42.29
CA ASP A 217 -20.27 -7.68 -41.96
C ASP A 217 -19.40 -6.44 -41.75
N ILE A 218 -18.56 -6.50 -40.70
CA ILE A 218 -17.46 -5.57 -40.48
C ILE A 218 -16.16 -6.35 -40.66
N LEU A 219 -15.43 -6.04 -41.72
CA LEU A 219 -14.16 -6.70 -42.04
C LEU A 219 -12.97 -5.80 -41.69
N VAL A 220 -11.98 -6.38 -41.03
CA VAL A 220 -10.78 -5.67 -40.57
C VAL A 220 -9.49 -6.27 -41.12
N GLY A 221 -8.50 -5.40 -41.33
CA GLY A 221 -7.14 -5.78 -41.68
C GLY A 221 -6.30 -6.29 -40.49
N PRO A 222 -5.10 -6.84 -40.75
CA PRO A 222 -4.30 -7.53 -39.73
C PRO A 222 -3.72 -6.61 -38.66
N LEU A 223 -3.50 -5.32 -38.95
CA LEU A 223 -3.06 -4.37 -37.93
C LEU A 223 -4.21 -3.98 -37.01
N THR A 224 -5.38 -3.64 -37.56
CA THR A 224 -6.59 -3.35 -36.78
C THR A 224 -6.97 -4.51 -35.89
N TYR A 225 -6.97 -5.75 -36.40
CA TYR A 225 -7.20 -6.95 -35.61
C TYR A 225 -6.21 -7.05 -34.43
N ARG A 226 -4.90 -6.90 -34.67
CA ARG A 226 -3.89 -7.00 -33.61
C ARG A 226 -4.09 -5.95 -32.52
N LEU A 227 -4.43 -4.72 -32.89
CA LEU A 227 -4.64 -3.61 -31.98
C LEU A 227 -5.94 -3.74 -31.17
N THR A 228 -6.90 -4.56 -31.61
CA THR A 228 -8.27 -4.57 -31.03
C THR A 228 -8.75 -5.93 -30.52
N ARG A 229 -8.04 -7.03 -30.82
CA ARG A 229 -8.40 -8.40 -30.39
C ARG A 229 -8.53 -8.62 -28.88
N HIS A 230 -8.04 -7.66 -28.09
CA HIS A 230 -8.13 -7.68 -26.64
C HIS A 230 -9.48 -7.16 -26.11
N ALA A 231 -10.23 -6.42 -26.94
CA ALA A 231 -11.52 -5.82 -26.63
C ALA A 231 -12.68 -6.40 -27.45
N PHE A 232 -12.41 -7.04 -28.60
CA PHE A 232 -13.42 -7.56 -29.52
C PHE A 232 -13.13 -8.99 -29.97
N ALA A 233 -14.21 -9.73 -30.28
CA ALA A 233 -14.17 -11.07 -30.85
C ALA A 233 -14.19 -11.02 -32.39
N PHE A 234 -13.48 -11.96 -33.03
CA PHE A 234 -13.34 -12.02 -34.49
C PHE A 234 -13.37 -13.46 -35.02
N ASP A 235 -13.96 -13.63 -36.21
CA ASP A 235 -13.79 -14.82 -37.04
C ASP A 235 -12.69 -14.58 -38.08
N SER A 236 -11.75 -15.51 -38.26
CA SER A 236 -10.76 -15.41 -39.34
C SER A 236 -11.35 -15.89 -40.67
N LEU A 237 -11.26 -15.06 -41.71
CA LEU A 237 -11.57 -15.43 -43.09
C LEU A 237 -10.32 -15.88 -43.88
N GLY A 238 -9.18 -16.04 -43.20
CA GLY A 238 -7.92 -16.45 -43.80
C GLY A 238 -7.28 -15.37 -44.69
N ALA A 239 -6.32 -15.79 -45.51
CA ALA A 239 -5.56 -14.92 -46.39
C ALA A 239 -6.31 -14.73 -47.73
N GLN A 240 -6.79 -13.51 -47.98
CA GLN A 240 -7.59 -13.16 -49.16
C GLN A 240 -6.79 -12.35 -50.18
N ALA A 241 -6.98 -12.63 -51.46
CA ALA A 241 -6.36 -11.87 -52.54
C ALA A 241 -7.19 -10.62 -52.84
N LEU A 242 -6.71 -9.45 -52.40
CA LEU A 242 -7.36 -8.18 -52.70
C LEU A 242 -6.94 -7.70 -54.10
N ARG A 243 -7.92 -7.37 -54.95
CA ARG A 243 -7.70 -6.96 -56.35
C ARG A 243 -6.65 -5.83 -56.44
N GLY A 244 -5.58 -6.06 -57.20
CA GLY A 244 -4.52 -5.06 -57.42
C GLY A 244 -3.54 -4.87 -56.25
N LYS A 245 -3.45 -5.84 -55.31
CA LYS A 245 -2.40 -5.90 -54.29
C LYS A 245 -1.50 -7.11 -54.53
N SER A 246 -0.19 -6.94 -54.35
CA SER A 246 0.77 -8.04 -54.38
C SER A 246 0.68 -8.81 -53.05
N GLY A 247 0.28 -10.09 -53.11
CA GLY A 247 0.17 -10.96 -51.92
C GLY A 247 -1.22 -10.99 -51.30
N ASN A 248 -1.45 -12.00 -50.46
CA ASN A 248 -2.72 -12.19 -49.75
C ASN A 248 -2.71 -11.41 -48.42
N VAL A 249 -3.85 -10.82 -48.05
CA VAL A 249 -4.03 -10.09 -46.79
C VAL A 249 -4.91 -10.93 -45.86
N LEU A 250 -4.50 -11.10 -44.60
CA LEU A 250 -5.34 -11.74 -43.59
C LEU A 250 -6.54 -10.85 -43.27
N VAL A 251 -7.75 -11.41 -43.38
CA VAL A 251 -8.99 -10.69 -43.11
C VAL A 251 -9.72 -11.35 -41.94
N HIS A 252 -10.21 -10.50 -41.04
CA HIS A 252 -10.98 -10.91 -39.88
C HIS A 252 -12.33 -10.23 -39.91
N ARG A 253 -13.39 -10.98 -39.61
CA ARG A 253 -14.74 -10.46 -39.43
C ARG A 253 -14.98 -10.20 -37.96
N LEU A 254 -15.38 -8.99 -37.60
CA LEU A 254 -15.77 -8.63 -36.23
C LEU A 254 -17.11 -9.31 -35.89
N THR A 255 -17.17 -9.98 -34.74
CA THR A 255 -18.41 -10.62 -34.26
C THR A 255 -19.08 -9.85 -33.11
N GLY A 256 -18.31 -9.07 -32.35
CA GLY A 256 -18.84 -8.21 -31.29
C GLY A 256 -17.81 -7.84 -30.22
N PRO A 257 -18.18 -7.02 -29.22
CA PRO A 257 -17.34 -6.74 -28.06
C PRO A 257 -17.21 -7.98 -27.15
N LEU A 258 -16.08 -8.11 -26.45
CA LEU A 258 -15.90 -9.15 -25.44
C LEU A 258 -16.62 -8.77 -24.13
N GLU A 259 -17.24 -9.73 -23.44
CA GLU A 259 -17.90 -9.50 -22.14
C GLU A 259 -16.94 -9.02 -21.04
N ALA A 260 -15.65 -9.34 -21.15
CA ALA A 260 -14.58 -8.84 -20.30
C ALA A 260 -13.32 -8.57 -21.15
N PRO A 261 -12.92 -7.31 -21.37
CA PRO A 261 -11.71 -6.98 -22.11
C PRO A 261 -10.47 -7.59 -21.42
N HIS A 262 -9.67 -8.33 -22.17
CA HIS A 262 -8.41 -8.86 -21.65
C HIS A 262 -7.32 -7.80 -21.75
N THR A 263 -6.50 -7.63 -20.71
CA THR A 263 -5.20 -6.97 -20.90
C THR A 263 -4.28 -8.04 -21.50
N ALA A 264 -3.98 -7.97 -22.80
CA ALA A 264 -3.03 -8.91 -23.40
C ALA A 264 -1.66 -8.67 -22.76
N ARG A 265 -1.22 -9.56 -21.88
CA ARG A 265 0.02 -9.38 -21.09
C ARG A 265 1.14 -10.27 -21.62
N GLY A 266 2.38 -9.78 -21.56
CA GLY A 266 3.56 -10.60 -21.80
C GLY A 266 3.58 -11.23 -23.20
N LEU A 267 3.71 -12.57 -23.28
CA LEU A 267 3.74 -13.27 -24.57
C LEU A 267 2.39 -13.29 -25.31
N GLU A 268 1.28 -12.96 -24.63
CA GLU A 268 -0.06 -12.94 -25.23
C GLU A 268 -0.24 -11.81 -26.27
N SER A 269 0.55 -10.73 -26.13
CA SER A 269 0.65 -9.66 -27.15
C SER A 269 1.25 -10.16 -28.48
N PHE A 270 1.98 -11.27 -28.44
CA PHE A 270 2.47 -11.99 -29.61
C PHE A 270 1.53 -13.15 -30.03
N GLY A 271 0.41 -13.35 -29.33
CA GLY A 271 -0.52 -14.46 -29.57
C GLY A 271 -0.04 -15.80 -29.00
N LEU A 272 0.95 -15.78 -28.12
CA LEU A 272 1.46 -16.95 -27.41
C LEU A 272 0.78 -17.03 -26.03
N GLN A 273 -0.19 -17.93 -25.90
CA GLN A 273 -0.87 -18.23 -24.64
C GLN A 273 -0.61 -19.69 -24.26
N ALA A 274 -0.43 -19.95 -22.97
CA ALA A 274 -0.34 -21.29 -22.43
C ALA A 274 -1.30 -21.40 -21.24
N PRO A 275 -1.96 -22.55 -20.97
CA PRO A 275 -2.72 -22.75 -19.74
C PRO A 275 -1.78 -22.89 -18.52
N MET A 276 -2.34 -22.95 -17.32
CA MET A 276 -1.57 -23.32 -16.14
C MET A 276 -1.08 -24.76 -16.26
N ILE A 277 0.23 -24.97 -16.08
CA ILE A 277 0.87 -26.28 -16.25
C ILE A 277 1.73 -26.60 -15.02
N GLY A 278 1.61 -27.84 -14.52
CA GLY A 278 2.46 -28.37 -13.46
C GLY A 278 2.16 -27.81 -12.07
N ARG A 279 0.94 -27.31 -11.84
CA ARG A 279 0.50 -26.71 -10.56
C ARG A 279 -0.81 -27.28 -10.01
N ASP A 280 -1.26 -28.42 -10.55
CA ASP A 280 -2.53 -29.05 -10.17
C ASP A 280 -2.58 -29.43 -8.69
N THR A 281 -1.47 -29.93 -8.16
CA THR A 281 -1.37 -30.29 -6.73
C THR A 281 -1.46 -29.06 -5.85
N GLU A 282 -0.85 -27.96 -6.29
CA GLU A 282 -0.82 -26.74 -5.53
C GLU A 282 -2.17 -26.04 -5.49
N LEU A 283 -2.83 -25.98 -6.64
CA LEU A 283 -4.18 -25.46 -6.80
C LEU A 283 -5.20 -26.28 -5.99
N SER A 284 -5.10 -27.60 -6.03
CA SER A 284 -5.99 -28.49 -5.26
C SER A 284 -5.88 -28.26 -3.76
N ARG A 285 -4.67 -27.99 -3.24
CA ARG A 285 -4.46 -27.65 -1.83
C ARG A 285 -5.09 -26.31 -1.44
N LEU A 286 -4.98 -25.29 -2.30
CA LEU A 286 -5.63 -23.99 -2.08
C LEU A 286 -7.15 -24.13 -2.00
N LEU A 287 -7.75 -24.89 -2.92
CA LEU A 287 -9.19 -25.18 -2.93
C LEU A 287 -9.62 -25.96 -1.68
N THR A 288 -8.82 -26.93 -1.24
CA THR A 288 -9.10 -27.70 0.00
C THR A 288 -9.10 -26.78 1.23
N CYS A 289 -8.15 -25.84 1.32
CA CYS A 289 -8.14 -24.86 2.40
C CYS A 289 -9.37 -23.94 2.32
N LEU A 290 -9.75 -23.51 1.12
CA LEU A 290 -10.96 -22.70 0.96
C LEU A 290 -12.23 -23.46 1.39
N ASP A 291 -12.32 -24.75 1.09
CA ASP A 291 -13.43 -25.60 1.53
C ASP A 291 -13.51 -25.66 3.07
N LEU A 292 -12.37 -25.81 3.77
CA LEU A 292 -12.31 -25.79 5.24
C LEU A 292 -12.71 -24.42 5.81
N ALA A 293 -12.22 -23.33 5.21
CA ALA A 293 -12.59 -21.97 5.60
C ALA A 293 -14.09 -21.73 5.44
N CYS A 294 -14.67 -22.09 4.30
CA CYS A 294 -16.12 -22.00 4.09
C CYS A 294 -16.91 -22.85 5.11
N GLY A 295 -16.34 -23.96 5.58
CA GLY A 295 -16.87 -24.80 6.66
C GLY A 295 -16.80 -24.19 8.06
N GLY A 296 -16.17 -23.02 8.24
CA GLY A 296 -16.07 -22.32 9.53
C GLY A 296 -14.79 -22.62 10.32
N ALA A 297 -13.76 -23.19 9.67
CA ALA A 297 -12.44 -23.34 10.25
C ALA A 297 -11.46 -22.42 9.53
N ALA A 298 -11.07 -21.32 10.16
CA ALA A 298 -10.23 -20.32 9.51
C ALA A 298 -8.91 -20.94 9.01
N GLN A 299 -8.42 -20.49 7.87
CA GLN A 299 -7.21 -21.03 7.23
C GLN A 299 -6.20 -19.93 6.96
N LEU A 300 -4.96 -20.13 7.41
CA LEU A 300 -3.81 -19.33 7.00
C LEU A 300 -3.02 -20.12 5.96
N VAL A 301 -2.94 -19.63 4.73
CA VAL A 301 -2.12 -20.22 3.68
C VAL A 301 -0.98 -19.29 3.31
N ARG A 302 0.25 -19.81 3.39
CA ARG A 302 1.48 -19.10 3.05
C ARG A 302 2.00 -19.62 1.71
N LEU A 303 1.93 -18.79 0.67
CA LEU A 303 2.45 -19.11 -0.66
C LEU A 303 3.83 -18.45 -0.87
N ILE A 304 4.88 -19.27 -0.77
CA ILE A 304 6.27 -18.82 -0.79
C ILE A 304 6.90 -19.24 -2.12
N GLY A 305 7.63 -18.33 -2.76
CA GLY A 305 8.42 -18.70 -3.93
C GLY A 305 9.21 -17.54 -4.52
N GLU A 306 10.18 -17.87 -5.35
CA GLU A 306 11.03 -16.89 -6.04
C GLU A 306 10.24 -16.02 -7.02
N ALA A 307 10.84 -14.89 -7.43
CA ALA A 307 10.27 -14.04 -8.48
C ALA A 307 10.10 -14.83 -9.80
N GLY A 308 8.97 -14.63 -10.48
CA GLY A 308 8.69 -15.29 -11.77
C GLY A 308 8.25 -16.76 -11.70
N ILE A 309 8.24 -17.40 -10.53
CA ILE A 309 7.95 -18.84 -10.37
C ILE A 309 6.48 -19.24 -10.67
N GLY A 310 5.60 -18.26 -10.88
CA GLY A 310 4.18 -18.46 -11.18
C GLY A 310 3.20 -18.19 -10.04
N LYS A 311 3.62 -17.55 -8.92
CA LYS A 311 2.74 -17.25 -7.76
C LYS A 311 1.46 -16.50 -8.14
N SER A 312 1.58 -15.33 -8.78
CA SER A 312 0.43 -14.50 -9.15
C SER A 312 -0.49 -15.23 -10.16
N ARG A 313 0.08 -16.07 -11.03
CA ARG A 313 -0.69 -16.89 -11.95
C ARG A 313 -1.49 -17.97 -11.22
N LEU A 314 -0.87 -18.69 -10.28
CA LEU A 314 -1.54 -19.65 -9.40
C LEU A 314 -2.71 -19.03 -8.64
N VAL A 315 -2.49 -17.84 -8.08
CA VAL A 315 -3.49 -17.09 -7.31
C VAL A 315 -4.63 -16.62 -8.19
N ASN A 316 -4.36 -16.13 -9.41
CA ASN A 316 -5.40 -15.71 -10.34
C ASN A 316 -6.26 -16.87 -10.82
N GLU A 317 -5.67 -18.03 -11.12
CA GLU A 317 -6.40 -19.25 -11.47
C GLU A 317 -7.29 -19.72 -10.31
N PHE A 318 -6.71 -19.79 -9.10
CA PHE A 318 -7.43 -20.13 -7.87
C PHE A 318 -8.64 -19.19 -7.65
N ILE A 319 -8.45 -17.88 -7.79
CA ILE A 319 -9.51 -16.90 -7.63
C ILE A 319 -10.56 -17.00 -8.74
N GLY A 320 -10.14 -17.25 -9.98
CA GLY A 320 -11.06 -17.48 -11.10
C GLY A 320 -11.96 -18.69 -10.87
N ILE A 321 -11.40 -19.80 -10.40
CA ILE A 321 -12.16 -21.00 -10.03
C ILE A 321 -13.06 -20.72 -8.82
N ALA A 322 -12.53 -20.07 -7.78
CA ALA A 322 -13.28 -19.77 -6.57
C ALA A 322 -14.46 -18.82 -6.82
N GLY A 323 -14.29 -17.81 -7.67
CA GLY A 323 -15.33 -16.82 -8.00
C GLY A 323 -16.46 -17.38 -8.86
N ASN A 324 -16.20 -18.38 -9.70
CA ASN A 324 -17.18 -18.94 -10.63
C ASN A 324 -17.86 -20.23 -10.10
N ALA A 325 -17.28 -20.91 -9.11
CA ALA A 325 -17.83 -22.16 -8.61
C ALA A 325 -19.04 -21.92 -7.70
N ALA A 326 -20.18 -22.55 -8.05
CA ALA A 326 -21.43 -22.44 -7.30
C ALA A 326 -21.30 -22.81 -5.80
N ARG A 327 -20.36 -23.69 -5.45
CA ARG A 327 -20.10 -24.09 -4.05
C ARG A 327 -19.56 -22.96 -3.17
N TYR A 328 -19.08 -21.86 -3.75
CA TYR A 328 -18.54 -20.70 -3.02
C TYR A 328 -19.43 -19.45 -3.15
N GLN A 329 -20.73 -19.65 -3.40
CA GLN A 329 -21.68 -18.54 -3.49
C GLN A 329 -21.62 -17.66 -2.21
N GLY A 330 -21.53 -16.34 -2.41
CA GLY A 330 -21.40 -15.37 -1.31
C GLY A 330 -19.97 -15.13 -0.79
N LEU A 331 -18.96 -15.79 -1.36
CA LEU A 331 -17.54 -15.52 -1.08
C LEU A 331 -17.18 -14.08 -1.48
N ALA A 332 -16.77 -13.26 -0.51
CA ALA A 332 -16.04 -12.03 -0.83
C ALA A 332 -14.56 -12.33 -1.00
N ILE A 333 -13.99 -11.73 -2.05
CA ILE A 333 -12.56 -11.74 -2.29
C ILE A 333 -12.05 -10.31 -2.11
N ARG A 334 -11.01 -10.14 -1.32
CA ARG A 334 -10.31 -8.85 -1.11
C ARG A 334 -8.83 -9.04 -1.38
N LYS A 335 -8.24 -8.10 -2.11
CA LYS A 335 -6.82 -8.12 -2.48
C LYS A 335 -6.13 -6.87 -1.92
N ALA A 336 -4.98 -7.07 -1.31
CA ALA A 336 -4.05 -6.01 -0.94
C ALA A 336 -2.65 -6.36 -1.43
N THR A 337 -1.86 -5.34 -1.77
CA THR A 337 -0.48 -5.50 -2.21
C THR A 337 0.40 -4.59 -1.38
N CYS A 338 1.45 -5.14 -0.79
CA CYS A 338 2.35 -4.38 0.06
C CYS A 338 3.36 -3.56 -0.75
N SER A 339 3.60 -2.30 -0.36
CA SER A 339 4.51 -1.40 -1.07
C SER A 339 5.99 -1.56 -0.69
N PRO A 340 6.92 -1.69 -1.66
CA PRO A 340 8.36 -1.78 -1.38
C PRO A 340 8.99 -0.46 -0.92
N LEU A 341 8.29 0.68 -1.05
CA LEU A 341 8.76 1.99 -0.59
C LEU A 341 8.57 2.19 0.93
N GLY A 342 8.08 1.16 1.61
CA GLY A 342 7.67 1.20 3.01
C GLY A 342 6.22 1.63 3.14
N GLU A 343 5.48 0.96 4.00
CA GLU A 343 4.11 1.32 4.34
C GLU A 343 4.07 2.16 5.60
N GLN A 344 3.03 2.98 5.73
CA GLN A 344 2.64 3.54 7.01
C GLN A 344 2.05 2.43 7.91
N SER A 345 1.89 2.74 9.18
CA SER A 345 1.31 1.88 10.19
C SER A 345 -0.10 1.55 9.77
N TYR A 346 -0.43 0.27 9.83
CA TYR A 346 -1.66 -0.28 9.30
C TYR A 346 -1.83 -0.12 7.77
N GLY A 347 -0.78 0.15 7.01
CA GLY A 347 -0.85 0.37 5.55
C GLY A 347 -1.38 -0.84 4.78
N THR A 348 -0.95 -2.05 5.13
CA THR A 348 -1.47 -3.29 4.51
C THR A 348 -2.94 -3.45 4.84
N LEU A 349 -3.33 -3.23 6.11
CA LEU A 349 -4.73 -3.25 6.53
C LEU A 349 -5.55 -2.15 5.84
N ALA A 350 -5.00 -0.96 5.66
CA ALA A 350 -5.61 0.15 4.95
C ALA A 350 -5.90 -0.25 3.51
N ALA A 351 -4.97 -0.93 2.82
CA ALA A 351 -5.20 -1.45 1.48
C ALA A 351 -6.36 -2.46 1.43
N VAL A 352 -6.50 -3.31 2.46
CA VAL A 352 -7.66 -4.22 2.59
C VAL A 352 -8.97 -3.44 2.75
N VAL A 353 -8.99 -2.43 3.62
CA VAL A 353 -10.16 -1.58 3.85
C VAL A 353 -10.53 -0.79 2.59
N ARG A 354 -9.55 -0.22 1.90
CA ARG A 354 -9.75 0.49 0.62
C ARG A 354 -10.35 -0.43 -0.43
N SER A 355 -9.80 -1.63 -0.59
CA SER A 355 -10.36 -2.66 -1.47
C SER A 355 -11.78 -3.05 -1.07
N ALA A 356 -12.09 -3.08 0.23
CA ALA A 356 -13.39 -3.52 0.71
C ALA A 356 -14.53 -2.53 0.46
N TYR A 357 -14.25 -1.23 0.53
CA TYR A 357 -15.25 -0.17 0.42
C TYR A 357 -15.09 0.70 -0.84
N GLY A 358 -14.15 0.36 -1.74
CA GLY A 358 -13.93 1.07 -3.00
C GLY A 358 -13.38 2.49 -2.82
N ILE A 359 -12.51 2.69 -1.83
CA ILE A 359 -11.91 4.00 -1.52
C ILE A 359 -10.66 4.17 -2.39
N GLY A 360 -10.64 5.20 -3.24
CA GLY A 360 -9.52 5.57 -4.10
C GLY A 360 -8.35 6.21 -3.34
N GLU A 361 -7.16 6.21 -3.94
CA GLU A 361 -5.96 6.86 -3.39
C GLU A 361 -6.09 8.40 -3.33
N ARG A 362 -6.94 8.98 -4.17
CA ARG A 362 -7.17 10.44 -4.29
C ARG A 362 -8.51 10.89 -3.70
N ASP A 363 -9.27 9.98 -3.10
CA ASP A 363 -10.53 10.34 -2.45
C ASP A 363 -10.26 11.34 -1.33
N ASP A 364 -11.08 12.38 -1.27
CA ASP A 364 -11.04 13.30 -0.15
C ASP A 364 -11.61 12.64 1.12
N LEU A 365 -11.42 13.33 2.24
CA LEU A 365 -11.82 12.86 3.56
C LEU A 365 -13.34 12.65 3.66
N ASP A 366 -14.12 13.57 3.11
CA ASP A 366 -15.58 13.53 3.22
C ASP A 366 -16.14 12.35 2.43
N ARG A 367 -15.61 12.11 1.23
CA ARG A 367 -15.93 10.94 0.43
C ARG A 367 -15.56 9.66 1.16
N THR A 368 -14.36 9.60 1.73
CA THR A 368 -13.89 8.43 2.49
C THR A 368 -14.81 8.14 3.70
N ARG A 369 -15.20 9.18 4.47
CA ARG A 369 -16.16 9.04 5.58
C ARG A 369 -17.50 8.46 5.12
N GLN A 370 -18.03 8.97 4.02
CA GLN A 370 -19.32 8.51 3.48
C GLN A 370 -19.26 7.05 3.04
N LEU A 371 -18.19 6.64 2.37
CA LEU A 371 -17.98 5.25 1.92
C LEU A 371 -17.88 4.29 3.12
N LEU A 372 -17.08 4.63 4.13
CA LEU A 372 -16.96 3.83 5.35
C LEU A 372 -18.28 3.73 6.11
N ALA A 373 -18.96 4.86 6.36
CA ALA A 373 -20.24 4.86 7.07
C ALA A 373 -21.32 4.06 6.33
N THR A 374 -21.36 4.14 4.99
CA THR A 374 -22.27 3.34 4.17
C THR A 374 -21.94 1.86 4.26
N GLY A 375 -20.66 1.51 4.16
CA GLY A 375 -20.18 0.13 4.32
C GLY A 375 -20.49 -0.46 5.69
N PHE A 376 -20.30 0.30 6.77
CA PHE A 376 -20.61 -0.15 8.13
C PHE A 376 -22.11 -0.33 8.36
N ARG A 377 -22.98 0.54 7.81
CA ARG A 377 -24.43 0.31 7.83
C ARG A 377 -24.83 -0.96 7.11
N ALA A 378 -24.17 -1.27 5.99
CA ALA A 378 -24.40 -2.52 5.27
C ALA A 378 -23.95 -3.77 6.06
N LEU A 379 -23.21 -3.60 7.15
CA LEU A 379 -22.82 -4.66 8.10
C LEU A 379 -23.74 -4.73 9.34
N ASP A 380 -24.90 -4.07 9.30
CA ASP A 380 -25.87 -3.98 10.40
C ASP A 380 -25.28 -3.41 11.70
N LEU A 381 -24.31 -2.51 11.58
CA LEU A 381 -23.77 -1.73 12.69
C LEU A 381 -24.70 -0.55 12.99
N THR A 382 -24.89 -0.26 14.29
CA THR A 382 -25.72 0.87 14.74
C THR A 382 -25.02 2.19 14.46
N GLN A 383 -25.76 3.31 14.51
CA GLN A 383 -25.13 4.62 14.32
C GLN A 383 -24.11 4.93 15.45
N GLU A 384 -24.35 4.44 16.66
CA GLU A 384 -23.42 4.55 17.78
C GLU A 384 -22.11 3.77 17.52
N ASP A 385 -22.22 2.54 17.01
CA ASP A 385 -21.03 1.76 16.60
C ASP A 385 -20.24 2.49 15.52
N ILE A 386 -20.93 3.04 14.51
CA ILE A 386 -20.30 3.76 13.40
C ILE A 386 -19.54 4.97 13.90
N ASP A 387 -20.14 5.77 14.79
CA ASP A 387 -19.52 6.97 15.32
C ASP A 387 -18.26 6.65 16.14
N GLY A 388 -18.23 5.51 16.84
CA GLY A 388 -17.06 5.01 17.57
C GLY A 388 -15.97 4.40 16.68
N LEU A 389 -16.35 3.68 15.61
CA LEU A 389 -15.41 2.99 14.73
C LEU A 389 -14.76 3.92 13.70
N LEU A 390 -15.49 4.93 13.22
CA LEU A 390 -15.06 5.77 12.10
C LEU A 390 -13.72 6.49 12.37
N PRO A 391 -13.48 7.12 13.54
CA PRO A 391 -12.18 7.75 13.83
C PRO A 391 -11.01 6.75 13.79
N LEU A 392 -11.22 5.52 14.28
CA LEU A 392 -10.19 4.47 14.30
C LEU A 392 -9.85 3.99 12.89
N PHE A 393 -10.85 3.83 12.02
CA PHE A 393 -10.60 3.44 10.62
C PHE A 393 -9.99 4.58 9.80
N LEU A 394 -10.34 5.84 10.05
CA LEU A 394 -9.66 6.99 9.43
C LEU A 394 -8.18 7.05 9.85
N HIS A 395 -7.90 6.73 11.11
CA HIS A 395 -6.52 6.58 11.61
C HIS A 395 -5.78 5.44 10.90
N VAL A 396 -6.38 4.25 10.79
CA VAL A 396 -5.83 3.10 10.02
C VAL A 396 -5.55 3.46 8.56
N LEU A 397 -6.40 4.29 7.94
CA LEU A 397 -6.22 4.74 6.56
C LEU A 397 -5.15 5.83 6.37
N GLY A 398 -4.46 6.27 7.43
CA GLY A 398 -3.47 7.34 7.37
C GLY A 398 -4.05 8.74 7.23
N LEU A 399 -5.37 8.90 7.35
CA LEU A 399 -6.05 10.20 7.23
C LEU A 399 -6.06 10.99 8.54
N GLY A 400 -5.50 10.41 9.61
CA GLY A 400 -5.31 11.06 10.91
C GLY A 400 -6.57 11.20 11.74
N ASP A 401 -6.42 11.87 12.89
CA ASP A 401 -7.49 12.18 13.84
C ASP A 401 -7.92 13.65 13.70
N LEU A 402 -8.78 13.92 12.72
CA LEU A 402 -9.20 15.29 12.40
C LEU A 402 -10.13 15.90 13.47
N SER A 403 -10.75 15.05 14.29
CA SER A 403 -11.54 15.45 15.46
C SER A 403 -10.69 15.82 16.67
N GLY A 404 -9.40 15.43 16.69
CA GLY A 404 -8.58 15.47 17.91
C GLY A 404 -9.15 14.59 19.03
N ALA A 405 -9.93 13.56 18.68
CA ALA A 405 -10.56 12.64 19.60
C ALA A 405 -9.56 11.61 20.15
N LEU A 406 -8.70 11.08 19.29
CA LEU A 406 -7.69 10.07 19.61
C LEU A 406 -6.44 10.65 20.28
N ARG A 407 -6.17 11.96 20.15
CA ARG A 407 -4.96 12.61 20.73
C ARG A 407 -4.78 12.40 22.23
N HIS A 408 -5.88 12.17 22.94
CA HIS A 408 -5.94 12.05 24.40
C HIS A 408 -5.93 10.59 24.90
N ILE A 409 -5.99 9.62 23.99
CA ILE A 409 -5.96 8.19 24.31
C ILE A 409 -4.50 7.73 24.39
N GLU A 410 -4.17 6.96 25.42
CA GLU A 410 -2.82 6.38 25.54
C GLU A 410 -2.53 5.39 24.39
N PRO A 411 -1.30 5.31 23.86
CA PRO A 411 -0.99 4.54 22.66
C PRO A 411 -1.36 3.06 22.73
N GLU A 412 -1.11 2.41 23.87
CA GLU A 412 -1.48 1.01 24.07
C GLU A 412 -3.00 0.81 24.05
N GLN A 413 -3.73 1.75 24.63
CA GLN A 413 -5.19 1.75 24.65
C GLN A 413 -5.77 2.00 23.26
N LEU A 414 -5.20 2.94 22.50
CA LEU A 414 -5.57 3.18 21.10
C LEU A 414 -5.36 1.93 20.25
N ARG A 415 -4.22 1.26 20.41
CA ARG A 415 -3.92 -0.01 19.73
C ARG A 415 -4.98 -1.07 20.06
N ARG A 416 -5.32 -1.28 21.34
CA ARG A 416 -6.38 -2.22 21.75
C ARG A 416 -7.73 -1.87 21.11
N GLN A 417 -8.09 -0.58 21.07
CA GLN A 417 -9.31 -0.10 20.42
C GLN A 417 -9.32 -0.34 18.90
N ILE A 418 -8.19 -0.16 18.21
CA ILE A 418 -8.08 -0.49 16.77
C ILE A 418 -8.26 -1.98 16.56
N PHE A 419 -7.63 -2.83 17.37
CA PHE A 419 -7.75 -4.29 17.26
C PHE A 419 -9.20 -4.74 17.48
N TYR A 420 -9.87 -4.17 18.49
CA TYR A 420 -11.30 -4.36 18.72
C TYR A 420 -12.13 -3.91 17.50
N ALA A 421 -11.92 -2.70 17.01
CA ALA A 421 -12.67 -2.13 15.89
C ALA A 421 -12.56 -2.98 14.62
N VAL A 422 -11.33 -3.42 14.29
CA VAL A 422 -11.07 -4.29 13.14
C VAL A 422 -11.75 -5.64 13.34
N ARG A 423 -11.66 -6.23 14.55
CA ARG A 423 -12.34 -7.48 14.88
C ARG A 423 -13.84 -7.39 14.65
N THR A 424 -14.49 -6.37 15.21
CA THR A 424 -15.94 -6.15 15.10
C THR A 424 -16.38 -6.06 13.65
N VAL A 425 -15.68 -5.29 12.81
CA VAL A 425 -16.02 -5.14 11.39
C VAL A 425 -15.86 -6.47 10.63
N PHE A 426 -14.79 -7.22 10.89
CA PHE A 426 -14.58 -8.52 10.26
C PHE A 426 -15.59 -9.58 10.73
N GLU A 427 -15.92 -9.62 12.02
CA GLU A 427 -16.95 -10.53 12.56
C GLU A 427 -18.30 -10.29 11.89
N ARG A 428 -18.71 -9.02 11.80
CA ARG A 428 -19.95 -8.64 11.09
C ARG A 428 -19.89 -9.02 9.62
N ARG A 429 -18.75 -8.80 8.96
CA ARG A 429 -18.58 -9.23 7.57
C ARG A 429 -18.68 -10.74 7.43
N LEU A 430 -18.04 -11.51 8.31
CA LEU A 430 -18.00 -12.97 8.26
C LEU A 430 -19.36 -13.59 8.59
N ALA A 431 -20.22 -12.90 9.36
CA ALA A 431 -21.61 -13.29 9.59
C ALA A 431 -22.45 -13.27 8.30
N GLN A 432 -22.12 -12.42 7.32
CA GLN A 432 -22.83 -12.33 6.04
C GLN A 432 -22.36 -13.36 5.00
N GLY A 433 -21.16 -13.92 5.15
CA GLY A 433 -20.61 -14.91 4.22
C GLY A 433 -19.10 -15.08 4.33
N PRO A 434 -18.52 -16.09 3.66
CA PRO A 434 -17.09 -16.38 3.71
C PRO A 434 -16.26 -15.24 3.10
N LEU A 435 -15.03 -15.06 3.61
CA LEU A 435 -14.08 -14.05 3.16
C LEU A 435 -12.74 -14.71 2.81
N LEU A 436 -12.29 -14.49 1.57
CA LEU A 436 -10.92 -14.76 1.12
C LEU A 436 -10.15 -13.44 1.06
N LEU A 437 -9.15 -13.30 1.93
CA LEU A 437 -8.23 -12.19 1.97
C LEU A 437 -6.90 -12.59 1.32
N VAL A 438 -6.49 -11.89 0.28
CA VAL A 438 -5.25 -12.16 -0.46
C VAL A 438 -4.29 -10.99 -0.26
N ILE A 439 -3.12 -11.25 0.33
CA ILE A 439 -2.10 -10.23 0.56
C ILE A 439 -0.85 -10.59 -0.22
N GLU A 440 -0.54 -9.76 -1.20
CA GLU A 440 0.64 -9.88 -2.07
C GLU A 440 1.83 -9.11 -1.51
N ASP A 441 3.02 -9.68 -1.71
CA ASP A 441 4.30 -9.12 -1.29
C ASP A 441 4.43 -8.82 0.21
N LEU A 442 3.88 -9.69 1.07
CA LEU A 442 3.82 -9.55 2.54
C LEU A 442 5.18 -9.25 3.22
N HIS A 443 6.29 -9.57 2.59
CA HIS A 443 7.64 -9.20 3.06
C HIS A 443 7.88 -7.68 3.16
N TRP A 444 7.00 -6.87 2.57
CA TRP A 444 6.98 -5.41 2.70
C TRP A 444 5.90 -4.87 3.65
N ALA A 445 5.06 -5.74 4.24
CA ALA A 445 3.98 -5.32 5.12
C ALA A 445 4.51 -4.61 6.37
N ASP A 446 3.76 -3.61 6.84
CA ASP A 446 4.06 -2.94 8.10
C ASP A 446 3.81 -3.87 9.31
N ALA A 447 4.59 -3.68 10.38
CA ALA A 447 4.53 -4.51 11.58
C ALA A 447 3.15 -4.46 12.26
N ALA A 448 2.53 -3.28 12.35
CA ALA A 448 1.24 -3.10 12.98
C ALA A 448 0.12 -3.86 12.25
N SER A 449 0.11 -3.86 10.91
CA SER A 449 -0.79 -4.69 10.11
C SER A 449 -0.57 -6.18 10.36
N LEU A 450 0.69 -6.63 10.42
CA LEU A 450 1.01 -8.03 10.68
C LEU A 450 0.49 -8.47 12.06
N GLU A 451 0.64 -7.63 13.07
CA GLU A 451 0.10 -7.89 14.41
C GLU A 451 -1.44 -7.97 14.40
N VAL A 452 -2.12 -7.05 13.72
CA VAL A 452 -3.59 -7.10 13.57
C VAL A 452 -4.00 -8.37 12.85
N LEU A 453 -3.38 -8.70 11.72
CA LEU A 453 -3.71 -9.91 10.96
C LEU A 453 -3.50 -11.17 11.81
N ARG A 454 -2.41 -11.25 12.58
CA ARG A 454 -2.17 -12.36 13.51
C ARG A 454 -3.25 -12.44 14.59
N PHE A 455 -3.55 -11.31 15.23
CA PHE A 455 -4.62 -11.21 16.23
C PHE A 455 -5.97 -11.66 15.66
N MET A 456 -6.28 -11.23 14.44
CA MET A 456 -7.51 -11.59 13.74
C MET A 456 -7.59 -13.08 13.45
N MET A 457 -6.51 -13.68 12.94
CA MET A 457 -6.47 -15.13 12.72
C MET A 457 -6.67 -15.90 14.04
N ASP A 458 -5.96 -15.51 15.10
CA ASP A 458 -6.05 -16.19 16.41
C ASP A 458 -7.43 -16.07 17.05
N ARG A 459 -8.12 -14.93 16.89
CA ARG A 459 -9.44 -14.69 17.51
C ARG A 459 -10.60 -15.19 16.68
N LEU A 460 -10.42 -15.30 15.37
CA LEU A 460 -11.44 -15.76 14.44
C LEU A 460 -11.19 -17.19 13.94
N GLU A 461 -10.51 -18.03 14.73
CA GLU A 461 -10.14 -19.41 14.36
C GLU A 461 -11.36 -20.25 13.93
N ARG A 462 -12.56 -19.97 14.47
CA ARG A 462 -13.83 -20.66 14.19
C ARG A 462 -14.75 -19.90 13.22
N SER A 463 -14.16 -19.07 12.37
CA SER A 463 -14.89 -18.25 11.41
C SER A 463 -14.68 -18.69 9.97
N ARG A 464 -15.44 -18.11 9.04
CA ARG A 464 -15.36 -18.41 7.60
C ARG A 464 -14.30 -17.59 6.86
N LEU A 465 -13.08 -17.54 7.40
CA LEU A 465 -11.99 -16.70 6.94
C LEU A 465 -10.84 -17.52 6.34
N MET A 466 -10.40 -17.16 5.14
CA MET A 466 -9.14 -17.63 4.57
C MET A 466 -8.21 -16.44 4.33
N LEU A 467 -7.01 -16.47 4.91
CA LEU A 467 -5.94 -15.52 4.61
C LEU A 467 -4.88 -16.21 3.74
N LEU A 468 -4.69 -15.73 2.52
CA LEU A 468 -3.66 -16.14 1.58
C LEU A 468 -2.53 -15.10 1.56
N ALA A 469 -1.44 -15.40 2.25
CA ALA A 469 -0.24 -14.58 2.35
C ALA A 469 0.80 -14.99 1.30
N ILE A 470 1.22 -14.06 0.45
CA ILE A 470 2.14 -14.34 -0.66
C ILE A 470 3.43 -13.53 -0.45
N TYR A 471 4.58 -14.20 -0.38
CA TYR A 471 5.87 -13.52 -0.17
C TYR A 471 7.06 -14.33 -0.69
N ARG A 472 8.23 -13.70 -0.66
CA ARG A 472 9.51 -14.27 -1.09
C ARG A 472 10.21 -14.93 0.12
N PRO A 473 11.03 -15.97 -0.08
CA PRO A 473 11.82 -16.52 1.01
C PRO A 473 12.78 -15.44 1.55
N THR A 474 12.58 -14.99 2.79
CA THR A 474 13.50 -14.09 3.50
C THR A 474 14.19 -14.83 4.65
N SER A 475 15.35 -14.33 5.10
CA SER A 475 16.14 -14.91 6.19
C SER A 475 15.59 -14.61 7.60
N GLN A 476 14.40 -14.01 7.70
CA GLN A 476 13.76 -13.61 8.96
C GLN A 476 12.70 -14.62 9.41
N ILE A 477 12.35 -14.59 10.70
CA ILE A 477 11.24 -15.33 11.31
C ILE A 477 9.94 -14.97 10.57
N ASP A 478 9.08 -15.97 10.35
CA ASP A 478 7.86 -15.83 9.57
C ASP A 478 6.86 -14.87 10.26
N PRO A 479 6.42 -13.78 9.61
CA PRO A 479 5.72 -12.67 10.28
C PRO A 479 4.30 -12.98 10.79
N LEU A 480 3.68 -14.09 10.36
CA LEU A 480 2.30 -14.48 10.71
C LEU A 480 2.22 -15.80 11.48
N ASP A 481 3.15 -16.04 12.41
CA ASP A 481 3.12 -17.28 13.18
C ASP A 481 1.93 -17.35 14.15
N SER A 482 1.10 -18.39 14.02
CA SER A 482 -0.11 -18.62 14.82
C SER A 482 -0.12 -20.06 15.29
N ASN A 483 -0.41 -20.26 16.58
CA ASN A 483 -0.54 -21.58 17.19
C ASN A 483 -2.00 -22.03 17.30
N ARG A 484 -2.95 -21.20 16.89
CA ARG A 484 -4.40 -21.44 17.05
C ARG A 484 -5.10 -21.81 15.75
N VAL A 485 -4.57 -21.33 14.62
CA VAL A 485 -5.14 -21.57 13.30
C VAL A 485 -4.34 -22.62 12.54
N SER A 486 -5.03 -23.37 11.68
CA SER A 486 -4.38 -24.26 10.72
C SER A 486 -3.54 -23.45 9.72
N VAL A 487 -2.23 -23.67 9.75
CA VAL A 487 -1.27 -23.03 8.84
C VAL A 487 -0.83 -24.01 7.76
N THR A 488 -1.10 -23.68 6.50
CA THR A 488 -0.60 -24.41 5.34
C THR A 488 0.52 -23.63 4.66
N VAL A 489 1.74 -24.19 4.67
CA VAL A 489 2.89 -23.59 3.98
C VAL A 489 3.10 -24.27 2.62
N GLN A 490 3.03 -23.49 1.56
CA GLN A 490 3.17 -23.94 0.19
C GLN A 490 4.36 -23.25 -0.48
N ARG A 491 5.46 -23.99 -0.63
CA ARG A 491 6.68 -23.52 -1.30
C ARG A 491 6.64 -23.91 -2.77
N LEU A 492 6.60 -22.93 -3.66
CA LEU A 492 6.67 -23.15 -5.11
C LEU A 492 8.13 -23.29 -5.53
N GLY A 493 8.49 -24.51 -5.94
CA GLY A 493 9.75 -24.79 -6.64
C GLY A 493 9.64 -24.54 -8.15
N PRO A 494 10.76 -24.61 -8.89
CA PRO A 494 10.78 -24.63 -10.35
C PRO A 494 9.90 -25.75 -10.92
N LEU A 495 9.37 -25.55 -12.12
CA LEU A 495 8.71 -26.62 -12.87
C LEU A 495 9.71 -27.75 -13.14
N ASN A 496 9.24 -28.99 -13.04
CA ASN A 496 10.04 -30.13 -13.49
C ASN A 496 10.26 -30.07 -15.01
N ALA A 497 11.22 -30.84 -15.52
CA ALA A 497 11.58 -30.81 -16.94
C ALA A 497 10.40 -31.13 -17.88
N ALA A 498 9.52 -32.06 -17.49
CA ALA A 498 8.37 -32.45 -18.29
C ALA A 498 7.34 -31.31 -18.38
N ASP A 499 7.05 -30.65 -17.26
CA ASP A 499 6.11 -29.53 -17.20
C ASP A 499 6.67 -28.26 -17.84
N GLY A 500 7.98 -28.01 -17.72
CA GLY A 500 8.66 -26.97 -18.49
C GLY A 500 8.56 -27.22 -20.01
N GLN A 501 8.71 -28.47 -20.44
CA GLN A 501 8.55 -28.84 -21.85
C GLN A 501 7.09 -28.70 -22.32
N LYS A 502 6.11 -29.10 -21.50
CA LYS A 502 4.69 -28.87 -21.78
C LYS A 502 4.35 -27.39 -21.87
N LEU A 503 4.90 -26.56 -20.97
CA LEU A 503 4.71 -25.11 -21.00
C LEU A 503 5.26 -24.50 -22.29
N LEU A 504 6.49 -24.86 -22.66
CA LEU A 504 7.09 -24.44 -23.93
C LEU A 504 6.30 -24.94 -25.14
N ALA A 505 5.73 -26.14 -25.08
CA ALA A 505 4.87 -26.68 -26.13
C ALA A 505 3.54 -25.92 -26.25
N ALA A 506 2.92 -25.60 -25.13
CA ALA A 506 1.65 -24.91 -25.08
C ALA A 506 1.72 -23.52 -25.72
N PHE A 507 2.81 -22.76 -25.51
CA PHE A 507 2.98 -21.47 -26.17
C PHE A 507 2.91 -21.57 -27.69
N PHE A 508 3.49 -22.61 -28.30
CA PHE A 508 3.60 -22.73 -29.75
C PHE A 508 2.57 -23.68 -30.40
N GLY A 509 1.76 -24.42 -29.63
CA GLY A 509 0.80 -25.40 -30.15
C GLY A 509 1.42 -26.35 -31.17
N GLU A 510 0.79 -26.50 -32.34
CA GLU A 510 1.29 -27.34 -33.45
C GLU A 510 2.66 -26.90 -33.99
N SER A 511 3.03 -25.61 -33.84
CA SER A 511 4.33 -25.09 -34.28
C SER A 511 5.48 -25.55 -33.39
N HIS A 512 5.21 -26.10 -32.19
CA HIS A 512 6.26 -26.54 -31.26
C HIS A 512 7.19 -27.60 -31.88
N ALA A 513 6.65 -28.52 -32.68
CA ALA A 513 7.42 -29.59 -33.32
C ALA A 513 8.46 -29.07 -34.33
N LYS A 514 8.26 -27.84 -34.85
CA LYS A 514 9.16 -27.19 -35.81
C LYS A 514 10.29 -26.40 -35.16
N LEU A 515 10.24 -26.14 -33.85
CA LEU A 515 11.40 -25.58 -33.16
C LEU A 515 12.54 -26.62 -33.09
N PRO A 516 13.77 -26.26 -33.48
CA PRO A 516 14.92 -27.16 -33.37
C PRO A 516 15.06 -27.73 -31.96
N VAL A 517 15.30 -29.05 -31.86
CA VAL A 517 15.43 -29.74 -30.57
C VAL A 517 16.53 -29.11 -29.71
N ALA A 518 17.66 -28.73 -30.33
CA ALA A 518 18.76 -28.06 -29.65
C ALA A 518 18.33 -26.72 -29.02
N MET A 519 17.53 -25.93 -29.74
CA MET A 519 17.01 -24.65 -29.24
C MET A 519 16.05 -24.85 -28.07
N ARG A 520 15.11 -25.81 -28.18
CA ARG A 520 14.19 -26.17 -27.08
C ARG A 520 14.95 -26.59 -25.82
N LYS A 521 15.98 -27.44 -25.98
CA LYS A 521 16.83 -27.89 -24.88
C LYS A 521 17.57 -26.72 -24.23
N ARG A 522 18.19 -25.83 -25.02
CA ARG A 522 18.87 -24.63 -24.51
C ARG A 522 17.92 -23.70 -23.74
N ILE A 523 16.71 -23.45 -24.25
CA ILE A 523 15.70 -22.63 -23.57
C ILE A 523 15.39 -23.22 -22.19
N LEU A 524 15.09 -24.53 -22.13
CA LEU A 524 14.71 -25.21 -20.87
C LEU A 524 15.89 -25.29 -19.88
N GLU A 525 17.10 -25.60 -20.36
CA GLU A 525 18.31 -25.65 -19.53
C GLU A 525 18.65 -24.28 -18.93
N ARG A 526 18.54 -23.20 -19.72
CA ARG A 526 18.81 -21.84 -19.23
C ARG A 526 17.70 -21.29 -18.35
N ALA A 527 16.45 -21.66 -18.61
CA ALA A 527 15.33 -21.26 -17.76
C ALA A 527 15.33 -21.96 -16.40
N GLY A 528 15.96 -23.14 -16.28
CA GLY A 528 16.07 -23.86 -15.01
C GLY A 528 14.70 -24.20 -14.38
N GLY A 529 13.67 -24.36 -15.21
CA GLY A 529 12.29 -24.60 -14.77
C GLY A 529 11.52 -23.37 -14.28
N ASN A 530 12.08 -22.15 -14.37
CA ASN A 530 11.36 -20.91 -14.03
C ASN A 530 10.48 -20.46 -15.22
N PRO A 531 9.13 -20.41 -15.08
CA PRO A 531 8.23 -20.01 -16.17
C PRO A 531 8.55 -18.64 -16.76
N LEU A 532 8.85 -17.63 -15.91
CA LEU A 532 9.19 -16.29 -16.37
C LEU A 532 10.45 -16.29 -17.25
N PHE A 533 11.41 -17.17 -16.96
CA PHE A 533 12.65 -17.23 -17.74
C PHE A 533 12.37 -17.82 -19.13
N ILE A 534 11.48 -18.81 -19.23
CA ILE A 534 11.02 -19.32 -20.52
C ILE A 534 10.38 -18.18 -21.32
N GLU A 535 9.47 -17.42 -20.70
CA GLU A 535 8.80 -16.31 -21.35
C GLU A 535 9.77 -15.22 -21.84
N GLU A 536 10.73 -14.82 -21.01
CA GLU A 536 11.73 -13.81 -21.37
C GLU A 536 12.67 -14.27 -22.48
N ILE A 537 13.10 -15.54 -22.46
CA ILE A 537 13.94 -16.09 -23.52
C ILE A 537 13.17 -16.10 -24.85
N LEU A 538 11.91 -16.53 -24.83
CA LEU A 538 11.06 -16.50 -26.03
C LEU A 538 10.85 -15.08 -26.53
N ARG A 539 10.57 -14.12 -25.65
CA ARG A 539 10.42 -12.71 -26.04
C ARG A 539 11.70 -12.16 -26.66
N GLY A 540 12.85 -12.40 -26.03
CA GLY A 540 14.14 -11.95 -26.56
C GLY A 540 14.43 -12.52 -27.96
N LEU A 541 14.04 -13.77 -28.22
CA LEU A 541 14.16 -14.42 -29.53
C LEU A 541 13.23 -13.81 -30.59
N ILE A 542 12.02 -13.42 -30.19
CA ILE A 542 11.05 -12.72 -31.05
C ILE A 542 11.57 -11.32 -31.39
N ASP A 543 12.04 -10.58 -30.39
CA ASP A 543 12.58 -9.22 -30.55
C ASP A 543 13.84 -9.20 -31.44
N MET A 544 14.63 -10.29 -31.45
CA MET A 544 15.78 -10.44 -32.36
C MET A 544 15.39 -10.85 -33.78
N GLY A 545 14.10 -11.04 -34.08
CA GLY A 545 13.61 -11.58 -35.35
C GLY A 545 13.98 -13.05 -35.60
N ARG A 546 14.52 -13.74 -34.59
CA ARG A 546 14.93 -15.15 -34.70
C ARG A 546 13.74 -16.10 -34.63
N LEU A 547 12.69 -15.69 -33.90
CA LEU A 547 11.35 -16.26 -33.95
C LEU A 547 10.41 -15.25 -34.59
N HIS A 548 9.73 -15.63 -35.67
CA HIS A 548 8.71 -14.80 -36.29
C HIS A 548 7.45 -15.61 -36.57
N ASN A 549 6.32 -14.92 -36.60
CA ASN A 549 5.01 -15.49 -36.91
C ASN A 549 4.60 -15.04 -38.31
N ASP A 550 4.40 -16.00 -39.22
CA ASP A 550 4.01 -15.75 -40.62
C ASP A 550 2.50 -15.54 -40.81
N GLY A 551 1.72 -15.50 -39.71
CA GLY A 551 0.27 -15.32 -39.71
C GLY A 551 -0.51 -16.62 -39.53
N GLN A 552 0.13 -17.79 -39.63
CA GLN A 552 -0.46 -19.06 -39.21
C GLN A 552 0.45 -19.89 -38.29
N ARG A 553 1.78 -19.71 -38.34
CA ARG A 553 2.74 -20.54 -37.61
C ARG A 553 3.99 -19.75 -37.19
N TRP A 554 4.56 -20.17 -36.06
CA TRP A 554 5.87 -19.70 -35.61
C TRP A 554 7.01 -20.45 -36.33
N GLN A 555 7.98 -19.71 -36.86
CA GLN A 555 9.15 -20.25 -37.56
C GLN A 555 10.47 -19.66 -37.02
N VAL A 556 11.54 -20.44 -37.16
CA VAL A 556 12.92 -20.02 -36.84
C VAL A 556 13.60 -19.54 -38.11
N ALA A 557 14.32 -18.42 -38.05
CA ALA A 557 15.12 -17.93 -39.18
C ALA A 557 16.17 -18.98 -39.61
N ALA A 558 16.30 -19.22 -40.92
CA ALA A 558 16.90 -20.42 -41.50
C ALA A 558 18.40 -20.66 -41.21
N GLU A 559 19.12 -19.69 -40.63
CA GLU A 559 20.59 -19.76 -40.42
C GLU A 559 21.03 -19.83 -38.95
N ASP A 560 20.12 -19.74 -37.97
CA ASP A 560 20.49 -19.56 -36.55
C ASP A 560 20.17 -20.74 -35.63
N THR A 561 20.81 -21.88 -35.84
CA THR A 561 20.75 -22.98 -34.86
C THR A 561 21.67 -22.75 -33.65
N ASP A 562 22.60 -21.80 -33.73
CA ASP A 562 23.57 -21.47 -32.69
C ASP A 562 23.32 -20.12 -32.00
N VAL A 563 22.09 -19.92 -31.51
CA VAL A 563 21.71 -18.68 -30.81
C VAL A 563 22.30 -18.65 -29.41
N ASP A 564 23.23 -17.72 -29.14
CA ASP A 564 23.77 -17.49 -27.79
C ASP A 564 22.70 -16.89 -26.86
N ILE A 565 21.93 -17.76 -26.20
CA ILE A 565 20.99 -17.39 -25.14
C ILE A 565 21.82 -16.95 -23.93
N PRO A 566 21.63 -15.74 -23.37
CA PRO A 566 22.38 -15.28 -22.19
C PRO A 566 22.32 -16.25 -21.00
N VAL A 567 23.37 -16.26 -20.17
CA VAL A 567 23.54 -17.18 -19.03
C VAL A 567 22.79 -16.76 -17.77
N ASN A 568 22.29 -15.51 -17.68
CA ASN A 568 21.53 -15.02 -16.53
C ASN A 568 20.39 -14.05 -16.94
N LEU A 569 19.31 -14.01 -16.15
CA LEU A 569 18.12 -13.20 -16.44
C LEU A 569 18.40 -11.69 -16.43
N GLN A 570 19.30 -11.23 -15.55
CA GLN A 570 19.69 -9.83 -15.51
C GLN A 570 20.31 -9.35 -16.83
N ALA A 571 21.19 -10.15 -17.45
CA ALA A 571 21.79 -9.83 -18.74
C ALA A 571 20.75 -9.82 -19.87
N LEU A 572 19.73 -10.69 -19.81
CA LEU A 572 18.65 -10.70 -20.79
C LEU A 572 17.76 -9.46 -20.67
N LEU A 573 17.37 -9.08 -19.45
CA LEU A 573 16.59 -7.86 -19.18
C LEU A 573 17.40 -6.60 -19.53
N LEU A 574 18.70 -6.56 -19.21
CA LEU A 574 19.58 -5.46 -19.62
C LEU A 574 19.74 -5.38 -21.13
N ALA A 575 19.94 -6.50 -21.82
CA ALA A 575 20.04 -6.52 -23.29
C ALA A 575 18.77 -5.98 -23.96
N ARG A 576 17.60 -6.19 -23.33
CA ARG A 576 16.33 -5.63 -23.79
C ARG A 576 16.27 -4.12 -23.60
N VAL A 577 16.67 -3.63 -22.44
CA VAL A 577 16.79 -2.18 -22.15
C VAL A 577 17.84 -1.54 -23.08
N ASP A 578 18.92 -2.25 -23.41
CA ASP A 578 20.00 -1.79 -24.28
C ASP A 578 19.62 -1.68 -25.76
N ARG A 579 18.49 -2.25 -26.17
CA ARG A 579 17.93 -2.07 -27.52
C ARG A 579 17.05 -0.85 -27.64
N LEU A 580 16.60 -0.28 -26.52
CA LEU A 580 15.81 0.94 -26.54
C LEU A 580 16.66 2.08 -27.11
N PRO A 581 16.06 2.98 -27.93
CA PRO A 581 16.67 4.24 -28.31
C PRO A 581 17.19 4.98 -27.06
N GLN A 582 18.25 5.76 -27.22
CA GLN A 582 18.95 6.37 -26.08
C GLN A 582 18.02 7.24 -25.22
N GLU A 583 17.12 7.96 -25.89
CA GLU A 583 16.11 8.84 -25.29
C GLU A 583 15.09 8.03 -24.47
N ILE A 584 14.62 6.91 -25.01
CA ILE A 584 13.65 6.01 -24.36
C ILE A 584 14.27 5.26 -23.18
N ARG A 585 15.53 4.81 -23.32
CA ARG A 585 16.28 4.18 -22.24
C ARG A 585 16.45 5.13 -21.06
N ARG A 586 16.74 6.41 -21.34
CA ARG A 586 16.85 7.45 -20.34
C ARG A 586 15.50 7.69 -19.63
N LEU A 587 14.39 7.71 -20.37
CA LEU A 587 13.05 7.80 -19.78
C LEU A 587 12.74 6.62 -18.86
N ALA A 588 13.06 5.38 -19.26
CA ALA A 588 12.89 4.19 -18.43
C ALA A 588 13.72 4.25 -17.13
N GLN A 589 14.96 4.77 -17.23
CA GLN A 589 15.81 5.00 -16.06
C GLN A 589 15.24 6.08 -15.13
N GLU A 590 14.72 7.17 -15.67
CA GLU A 590 14.07 8.25 -14.91
C GLU A 590 12.83 7.73 -14.18
N ALA A 591 11.99 6.96 -14.88
CA ALA A 591 10.82 6.29 -14.30
C ALA A 591 11.21 5.29 -13.19
N ALA A 592 12.29 4.52 -13.37
CA ALA A 592 12.77 3.57 -12.37
C ALA A 592 13.24 4.25 -11.06
N VAL A 593 13.70 5.50 -11.11
CA VAL A 593 14.06 6.25 -9.89
C VAL A 593 12.83 6.85 -9.19
N VAL A 594 11.75 7.13 -9.94
CA VAL A 594 10.47 7.51 -9.33
C VAL A 594 9.88 6.32 -8.57
N GLY A 595 9.89 5.12 -9.16
CA GLY A 595 9.54 3.88 -8.49
C GLY A 595 8.93 2.80 -9.39
N PRO A 596 8.54 1.64 -8.83
CA PRO A 596 7.96 0.53 -9.59
C PRO A 596 6.55 0.82 -10.13
N LYS A 597 5.83 1.75 -9.51
CA LYS A 597 4.57 2.38 -9.95
C LYS A 597 4.77 3.88 -9.88
N PHE A 598 4.37 4.62 -10.91
CA PHE A 598 4.57 6.07 -11.00
C PHE A 598 3.46 6.74 -11.80
N ASP A 599 3.16 7.99 -11.45
CA ASP A 599 2.22 8.83 -12.21
C ASP A 599 2.95 9.66 -13.27
N THR A 600 2.29 9.88 -14.41
CA THR A 600 2.88 10.65 -15.52
C THR A 600 3.13 12.11 -15.17
N ALA A 601 2.37 12.69 -14.23
CA ALA A 601 2.54 14.10 -13.86
C ALA A 601 3.89 14.32 -13.15
N LEU A 602 4.22 13.48 -12.17
CA LEU A 602 5.49 13.48 -11.47
C LEU A 602 6.63 13.15 -12.44
N LEU A 603 6.50 12.10 -13.25
CA LEU A 603 7.52 11.77 -14.26
C LEU A 603 7.80 12.95 -15.19
N ARG A 604 6.76 13.69 -15.60
CA ARG A 604 6.91 14.87 -16.49
C ARG A 604 7.73 16.00 -15.92
N THR A 605 7.70 16.18 -14.62
CA THR A 605 8.52 17.20 -13.96
C THR A 605 10.00 16.80 -13.83
N VAL A 606 10.28 15.49 -13.78
CA VAL A 606 11.63 14.95 -13.56
C VAL A 606 12.28 14.42 -14.83
N ALA A 607 11.53 14.24 -15.91
CA ALA A 607 12.06 13.77 -17.17
C ALA A 607 12.99 14.79 -17.83
N SER A 608 13.95 14.30 -18.59
CA SER A 608 14.89 15.18 -19.29
C SER A 608 14.30 15.85 -20.53
N ASP A 609 13.27 15.25 -21.15
CA ASP A 609 12.50 15.84 -22.24
C ASP A 609 10.99 15.69 -21.97
N PRO A 610 10.35 16.69 -21.33
CA PRO A 610 8.93 16.64 -20.97
C PRO A 610 7.96 16.59 -22.15
N ALA A 611 8.39 17.03 -23.34
CA ALA A 611 7.54 17.10 -24.53
C ALA A 611 7.43 15.73 -25.24
N ALA A 612 8.45 14.88 -25.10
CA ALA A 612 8.50 13.56 -25.72
C ALA A 612 7.99 12.42 -24.82
N ILE A 613 7.46 12.72 -23.63
CA ILE A 613 7.11 11.69 -22.65
C ILE A 613 5.99 10.78 -23.13
N ASP A 614 4.92 11.32 -23.71
CA ASP A 614 3.75 10.52 -24.07
C ASP A 614 4.15 9.48 -25.12
N ALA A 615 4.78 9.91 -26.21
CA ALA A 615 5.36 9.02 -27.21
C ALA A 615 6.42 8.05 -26.64
N GLY A 616 7.16 8.48 -25.61
CA GLY A 616 8.15 7.64 -24.95
C GLY A 616 7.53 6.57 -24.03
N LEU A 617 6.46 6.90 -23.32
CA LEU A 617 5.67 5.97 -22.51
C LEU A 617 4.96 4.96 -23.41
N ASP A 618 4.38 5.41 -24.53
CA ASP A 618 3.82 4.53 -25.57
C ASP A 618 4.86 3.54 -26.07
N TYR A 619 6.07 4.02 -26.37
CA TYR A 619 7.17 3.14 -26.80
C TYR A 619 7.54 2.13 -25.70
N LEU A 620 7.60 2.55 -24.44
CA LEU A 620 7.91 1.64 -23.32
C LEU A 620 6.79 0.61 -23.09
N CYS A 621 5.53 0.98 -23.33
CA CYS A 621 4.37 0.07 -23.33
C CYS A 621 4.45 -0.93 -24.50
N ASP A 622 4.71 -0.47 -25.72
CA ASP A 622 4.91 -1.31 -26.91
C ASP A 622 6.08 -2.28 -26.70
N ALA A 623 7.18 -1.78 -26.13
CA ALA A 623 8.34 -2.56 -25.76
C ALA A 623 8.08 -3.45 -24.52
N ASN A 624 6.88 -3.45 -23.93
CA ASN A 624 6.44 -4.21 -22.76
C ASN A 624 7.34 -4.00 -21.51
N ILE A 625 7.97 -2.84 -21.38
CA ILE A 625 8.81 -2.45 -20.22
C ILE A 625 7.91 -1.97 -19.08
N ILE A 626 6.91 -1.18 -19.42
CA ILE A 626 5.90 -0.67 -18.50
C ILE A 626 4.50 -1.04 -19.01
N GLU A 627 3.52 -0.88 -18.13
CA GLU A 627 2.10 -1.10 -18.39
C GLU A 627 1.32 0.08 -17.81
N GLU A 628 0.35 0.58 -18.58
CA GLU A 628 -0.61 1.55 -18.09
C GLU A 628 -1.64 0.88 -17.15
N LEU A 629 -1.86 1.48 -15.99
CA LEU A 629 -2.87 1.10 -15.01
C LEU A 629 -4.11 1.97 -15.22
N ARG A 630 -5.18 1.38 -15.76
CA ARG A 630 -6.48 2.06 -15.86
C ARG A 630 -7.11 2.19 -14.48
N GLY A 631 -7.26 3.44 -14.01
CA GLY A 631 -8.06 3.77 -12.84
C GLY A 631 -9.55 3.93 -13.20
N PRO A 632 -10.47 3.79 -12.22
CA PRO A 632 -11.91 4.02 -12.44
C PRO A 632 -12.27 5.49 -12.73
N ASP A 633 -11.37 6.44 -12.48
CA ASP A 633 -11.62 7.87 -12.66
C ASP A 633 -11.06 8.40 -13.99
N ALA A 634 -11.96 8.77 -14.89
CA ALA A 634 -11.67 9.36 -16.21
C ALA A 634 -10.98 10.74 -16.17
N GLY A 635 -10.68 11.28 -14.98
CA GLY A 635 -10.03 12.60 -14.79
C GLY A 635 -8.64 12.56 -14.14
N ALA A 636 -8.10 11.39 -13.80
CA ALA A 636 -6.78 11.27 -13.18
C ALA A 636 -5.66 11.16 -14.24
N SER A 637 -4.47 11.69 -13.94
CA SER A 637 -3.28 11.46 -14.76
C SER A 637 -3.00 9.96 -14.87
N PRO A 638 -2.65 9.46 -16.07
CA PRO A 638 -2.40 8.04 -16.27
C PRO A 638 -1.27 7.58 -15.35
N THR A 639 -1.44 6.38 -14.81
CA THR A 639 -0.48 5.77 -13.89
C THR A 639 0.12 4.56 -14.58
N TYR A 640 1.43 4.38 -14.42
CA TYR A 640 2.16 3.30 -15.04
C TYR A 640 2.82 2.44 -13.98
N ARG A 641 3.07 1.18 -14.31
CA ARG A 641 3.91 0.28 -13.53
C ARG A 641 4.90 -0.42 -14.43
N PHE A 642 6.04 -0.84 -13.89
CA PHE A 642 6.89 -1.79 -14.62
C PHE A 642 6.17 -3.12 -14.78
N SER A 643 6.21 -3.69 -15.99
CA SER A 643 5.57 -4.98 -16.29
C SER A 643 6.11 -6.11 -15.40
N GLN A 644 7.35 -5.96 -14.94
CA GLN A 644 8.04 -6.89 -14.04
C GLN A 644 8.84 -6.12 -12.98
N SER A 645 8.68 -6.50 -11.71
CA SER A 645 9.47 -5.91 -10.60
C SER A 645 10.97 -6.08 -10.80
N LEU A 646 11.41 -7.24 -11.32
CA LEU A 646 12.83 -7.46 -11.59
C LEU A 646 13.37 -6.54 -12.70
N LEU A 647 12.56 -6.17 -13.70
CA LEU A 647 12.98 -5.25 -14.75
C LEU A 647 13.22 -3.84 -14.19
N HIS A 648 12.33 -3.36 -13.32
CA HIS A 648 12.55 -2.14 -12.53
C HIS A 648 13.87 -2.23 -11.74
N ASP A 649 14.06 -3.30 -10.97
CA ASP A 649 15.24 -3.46 -10.11
C ASP A 649 16.53 -3.46 -10.92
N VAL A 650 16.53 -4.12 -12.07
CA VAL A 650 17.69 -4.17 -12.99
C VAL A 650 18.00 -2.78 -13.56
N ILE A 651 16.99 -2.04 -14.02
CA ILE A 651 17.19 -0.67 -14.56
C ILE A 651 17.72 0.25 -13.46
N TYR A 652 17.11 0.22 -12.28
CA TYR A 652 17.45 1.09 -11.16
C TYR A 652 18.85 0.82 -10.60
N HIS A 653 19.24 -0.46 -10.41
CA HIS A 653 20.55 -0.82 -9.85
C HIS A 653 21.69 -0.72 -10.87
N ASN A 654 21.40 -0.71 -12.17
CA ASN A 654 22.44 -0.51 -13.20
C ASN A 654 22.82 0.98 -13.38
N LEU A 655 22.01 1.92 -12.86
CA LEU A 655 22.36 3.33 -12.86
C LEU A 655 23.63 3.60 -12.05
N LEU A 656 24.54 4.38 -12.64
CA LEU A 656 25.70 4.91 -11.92
C LEU A 656 25.23 5.68 -10.68
N GLN A 657 25.93 5.47 -9.56
CA GLN A 657 25.58 6.10 -8.28
C GLN A 657 25.40 7.62 -8.40
N GLN A 658 26.28 8.29 -9.17
CA GLN A 658 26.19 9.72 -9.41
C GLN A 658 24.89 10.14 -10.12
N ARG A 659 24.47 9.39 -11.15
CA ARG A 659 23.22 9.67 -11.87
C ARG A 659 21.99 9.39 -11.02
N ARG A 660 22.01 8.32 -10.23
CA ARG A 660 20.94 8.00 -9.27
C ARG A 660 20.78 9.12 -8.22
N MET A 661 21.88 9.62 -7.66
CA MET A 661 21.86 10.76 -6.73
C MET A 661 21.28 12.02 -7.37
N GLU A 662 21.66 12.34 -8.62
CA GLU A 662 21.13 13.49 -9.36
C GLU A 662 19.60 13.39 -9.53
N LEU A 663 19.09 12.22 -9.92
CA LEU A 663 17.66 11.98 -10.12
C LEU A 663 16.89 12.06 -8.80
N HIS A 664 17.38 11.44 -7.71
CA HIS A 664 16.74 11.58 -6.39
C HIS A 664 16.71 13.04 -5.92
N ARG A 665 17.77 13.82 -6.17
CA ARG A 665 17.80 15.26 -5.85
C ARG A 665 16.75 16.03 -6.66
N ARG A 666 16.61 15.73 -7.95
CA ARG A 666 15.62 16.37 -8.83
C ARG A 666 14.20 16.04 -8.39
N ILE A 667 13.90 14.77 -8.09
CA ILE A 667 12.59 14.33 -7.60
C ILE A 667 12.29 15.00 -6.25
N GLY A 668 13.21 14.96 -5.29
CA GLY A 668 13.05 15.61 -3.99
C GLY A 668 12.74 17.11 -4.11
N GLY A 669 13.42 17.82 -5.01
CA GLY A 669 13.17 19.25 -5.25
C GLY A 669 11.87 19.56 -6.01
N VAL A 670 11.30 18.62 -6.76
CA VAL A 670 9.94 18.75 -7.30
C VAL A 670 8.92 18.56 -6.18
N LEU A 671 9.03 17.47 -5.43
CA LEU A 671 8.12 17.14 -4.34
C LEU A 671 8.10 18.25 -3.28
N GLU A 672 9.26 18.84 -2.95
CA GLU A 672 9.37 19.95 -1.99
C GLU A 672 8.63 21.20 -2.48
N ARG A 673 8.61 21.47 -3.79
CA ARG A 673 7.83 22.59 -4.37
C ARG A 673 6.34 22.30 -4.39
N GLN A 674 5.95 21.04 -4.60
CA GLN A 674 4.55 20.64 -4.64
C GLN A 674 3.91 20.57 -3.24
N TYR A 675 4.64 20.04 -2.27
CA TYR A 675 4.17 19.85 -0.90
C TYR A 675 4.45 21.04 0.02
N GLY A 676 5.39 21.91 -0.37
CA GLY A 676 5.93 22.96 0.48
C GLY A 676 7.12 22.46 1.32
N ALA A 677 7.83 23.40 1.95
CA ALA A 677 9.03 23.10 2.73
C ALA A 677 8.75 22.40 4.07
N ALA A 678 7.51 22.49 4.58
CA ALA A 678 7.06 21.85 5.81
C ALA A 678 5.66 21.26 5.62
N PRO A 679 5.54 20.11 4.93
CA PRO A 679 4.24 19.49 4.69
C PRO A 679 3.66 18.87 5.97
N ASP A 680 2.33 18.95 6.10
CA ASP A 680 1.59 18.46 7.28
C ASP A 680 1.24 16.97 7.22
N ARG A 681 1.61 16.26 6.14
CA ARG A 681 1.34 14.82 5.98
C ARG A 681 2.60 13.99 6.16
N PRO A 682 2.55 12.90 6.95
CA PRO A 682 3.72 12.08 7.24
C PRO A 682 4.25 11.38 6.00
N GLU A 683 3.37 10.97 5.08
CA GLU A 683 3.72 10.35 3.80
C GLU A 683 4.57 11.30 2.92
N HIS A 684 4.18 12.57 2.83
CA HIS A 684 4.93 13.57 2.07
C HIS A 684 6.32 13.82 2.68
N LEU A 685 6.40 13.94 4.01
CA LEU A 685 7.67 14.08 4.73
C LEU A 685 8.56 12.85 4.54
N ALA A 686 7.99 11.64 4.60
CA ALA A 686 8.72 10.39 4.40
C ALA A 686 9.27 10.26 2.96
N GLN A 687 8.49 10.66 1.94
CA GLN A 687 8.95 10.68 0.55
C GLN A 687 10.10 11.67 0.34
N LEU A 688 9.97 12.90 0.85
CA LEU A 688 11.06 13.90 0.81
C LEU A 688 12.31 13.36 1.51
N GLY A 689 12.12 12.80 2.70
CA GLY A 689 13.17 12.17 3.50
C GLY A 689 13.90 11.07 2.75
N HIS A 690 13.16 10.14 2.13
CA HIS A 690 13.70 9.07 1.31
C HIS A 690 14.55 9.62 0.16
N HIS A 691 13.99 10.50 -0.69
CA HIS A 691 14.70 11.04 -1.84
C HIS A 691 15.95 11.82 -1.43
N PHE A 692 15.87 12.74 -0.46
CA PHE A 692 17.05 13.51 -0.04
C PHE A 692 18.11 12.66 0.69
N SER A 693 17.72 11.62 1.44
CA SER A 693 18.66 10.71 2.12
C SER A 693 19.57 9.93 1.15
N LEU A 694 19.12 9.75 -0.09
CA LEU A 694 19.85 9.09 -1.18
C LEU A 694 20.70 10.07 -2.02
N THR A 695 20.87 11.32 -1.56
CA THR A 695 21.65 12.36 -2.25
C THR A 695 22.85 12.81 -1.42
N THR A 696 23.55 13.85 -1.87
CA THR A 696 24.55 14.56 -1.06
C THR A 696 23.93 15.40 0.06
N GLU A 697 22.62 15.70 0.01
CA GLU A 697 21.89 16.46 1.04
C GLU A 697 21.29 15.53 2.12
N LYS A 698 22.12 14.62 2.66
CA LYS A 698 21.65 13.60 3.62
C LYS A 698 21.08 14.21 4.89
N ALA A 699 21.68 15.28 5.40
CA ALA A 699 21.17 16.01 6.56
C ALA A 699 19.75 16.53 6.33
N LYS A 700 19.46 17.08 5.13
CA LYS A 700 18.12 17.53 4.75
C LYS A 700 17.12 16.37 4.73
N GLY A 701 17.51 15.23 4.14
CA GLY A 701 16.70 14.02 4.16
C GLY A 701 16.42 13.50 5.57
N ALA A 702 17.44 13.50 6.43
CA ALA A 702 17.32 13.09 7.82
C ALA A 702 16.37 14.02 8.61
N SER A 703 16.40 15.34 8.40
CA SER A 703 15.45 16.28 9.01
C SER A 703 14.00 16.00 8.58
N TYR A 704 13.76 15.70 7.31
CA TYR A 704 12.42 15.31 6.85
C TYR A 704 11.96 13.98 7.44
N LEU A 705 12.84 12.97 7.52
CA LEU A 705 12.53 11.70 8.17
C LEU A 705 12.27 11.87 9.67
N MET A 706 13.00 12.75 10.34
CA MET A 706 12.77 13.09 11.76
C MET A 706 11.42 13.78 11.95
N ALA A 707 11.05 14.73 11.08
CA ALA A 707 9.74 15.37 11.11
C ALA A 707 8.60 14.38 10.80
N ALA A 708 8.81 13.47 9.84
CA ALA A 708 7.86 12.39 9.54
C ALA A 708 7.66 11.49 10.77
N GLY A 709 8.76 11.10 11.43
CA GLY A 709 8.72 10.30 12.64
C GLY A 709 8.04 11.02 13.81
N ASP A 710 8.22 12.34 13.93
CA ASP A 710 7.54 13.15 14.94
C ASP A 710 6.04 13.22 14.74
N LEU A 711 5.60 13.35 13.49
CA LEU A 711 4.19 13.33 13.15
C LEU A 711 3.60 11.94 13.39
N ALA A 712 4.30 10.88 12.96
CA ALA A 712 3.91 9.49 13.23
C ALA A 712 3.80 9.23 14.74
N ARG A 713 4.77 9.70 15.54
CA ARG A 713 4.74 9.59 17.00
C ARG A 713 3.55 10.34 17.61
N LYS A 714 3.26 11.55 17.12
CA LYS A 714 2.09 12.35 17.57
C LYS A 714 0.76 11.66 17.23
N THR A 715 0.70 10.92 16.13
CA THR A 715 -0.46 10.10 15.78
C THR A 715 -0.37 8.68 16.34
N TYR A 716 0.58 8.39 17.25
CA TYR A 716 0.77 7.08 17.88
C TYR A 716 1.07 5.91 16.91
N ALA A 717 1.54 6.22 15.70
CA ALA A 717 2.15 5.28 14.77
C ALA A 717 3.61 5.00 15.19
N ASN A 718 3.78 4.38 16.37
CA ASN A 718 5.07 4.24 17.05
C ASN A 718 6.08 3.41 16.24
N ASP A 719 5.65 2.36 15.55
CA ASP A 719 6.52 1.53 14.72
C ASP A 719 7.07 2.29 13.51
N ASP A 720 6.23 3.11 12.86
CA ASP A 720 6.69 4.02 11.81
C ASP A 720 7.64 5.07 12.34
N ALA A 721 7.30 5.68 13.47
CA ALA A 721 8.18 6.65 14.10
C ALA A 721 9.55 6.02 14.34
N MET A 722 9.60 4.80 14.89
CA MET A 722 10.84 4.05 15.07
C MET A 722 11.56 3.75 13.74
N ARG A 723 10.86 3.31 12.69
CA ARG A 723 11.45 3.07 11.36
C ARG A 723 12.05 4.35 10.78
N LEU A 724 11.29 5.45 10.77
CA LEU A 724 11.67 6.75 10.24
C LEU A 724 12.84 7.35 11.02
N TYR A 725 12.81 7.27 12.35
CA TYR A 725 13.93 7.72 13.18
C TYR A 725 15.20 6.88 12.97
N ARG A 726 15.11 5.56 12.76
CA ARG A 726 16.27 4.73 12.40
C ARG A 726 16.85 5.13 11.05
N GLN A 727 16.00 5.40 10.06
CA GLN A 727 16.42 5.88 8.74
C GLN A 727 17.09 7.26 8.84
N ALA A 728 16.52 8.18 9.63
CA ALA A 728 17.10 9.50 9.90
C ALA A 728 18.47 9.37 10.59
N LEU A 729 18.59 8.52 11.61
CA LEU A 729 19.83 8.28 12.34
C LEU A 729 20.92 7.68 11.43
N ALA A 730 20.55 6.76 10.53
CA ALA A 730 21.46 6.19 9.54
C ALA A 730 21.94 7.24 8.52
N ALA A 731 21.05 8.15 8.10
CA ALA A 731 21.40 9.25 7.21
C ALA A 731 22.37 10.25 7.88
N PHE A 732 22.28 10.44 9.20
CA PHE A 732 23.19 11.28 9.97
C PHE A 732 24.55 10.62 10.32
N ALA A 733 24.71 9.31 10.20
CA ALA A 733 25.84 8.56 10.76
C ALA A 733 27.25 9.00 10.23
N ASN A 734 27.31 9.72 9.11
CA ASN A 734 28.56 10.14 8.46
C ASN A 734 28.76 11.67 8.41
N GLU A 735 27.89 12.47 9.04
CA GLU A 735 27.95 13.93 9.00
C GLU A 735 28.62 14.49 10.28
N PRO A 736 29.78 15.18 10.17
CA PRO A 736 30.39 15.86 11.31
C PRO A 736 29.56 17.08 11.72
N GLY A 737 29.18 17.17 13.00
CA GLY A 737 28.58 18.40 13.59
C GLY A 737 27.07 18.37 13.84
N VAL A 738 26.35 17.29 13.54
CA VAL A 738 24.89 17.18 13.74
C VAL A 738 24.53 16.48 15.07
N ALA A 739 25.20 16.88 16.15
CA ALA A 739 25.04 16.25 17.47
C ALA A 739 23.62 16.40 18.09
N PRO A 740 22.93 17.56 17.99
CA PRO A 740 21.62 17.76 18.64
C PRO A 740 20.51 16.88 18.07
N GLU A 741 20.40 16.78 16.75
CA GLU A 741 19.36 15.99 16.08
C GLU A 741 19.60 14.49 16.26
N GLN A 742 20.86 14.05 16.23
CA GLN A 742 21.22 12.67 16.55
C GLN A 742 20.86 12.31 18.00
N LEU A 743 21.15 13.19 18.97
CA LEU A 743 20.76 13.01 20.37
C LEU A 743 19.24 12.89 20.52
N ALA A 744 18.49 13.81 19.90
CA ALA A 744 17.04 13.78 19.92
C ALA A 744 16.46 12.49 19.31
N LEU A 745 17.03 12.01 18.19
CA LEU A 745 16.61 10.75 17.57
C LEU A 745 16.89 9.53 18.45
N LEU A 746 18.05 9.47 19.10
CA LEU A 746 18.40 8.37 20.00
C LEU A 746 17.45 8.32 21.20
N GLU A 747 17.18 9.46 21.84
CA GLU A 747 16.23 9.53 22.95
C GLU A 747 14.81 9.14 22.50
N ARG A 748 14.32 9.67 21.37
CA ARG A 748 12.99 9.35 20.83
C ARG A 748 12.84 7.87 20.44
N LEU A 749 13.87 7.28 19.85
CA LEU A 749 13.88 5.84 19.54
C LEU A 749 13.78 5.00 20.81
N ALA A 750 14.54 5.37 21.84
CA ALA A 750 14.55 4.65 23.10
C ALA A 750 13.22 4.77 23.86
N ASP A 751 12.63 5.97 23.87
CA ASP A 751 11.30 6.24 24.45
C ASP A 751 10.20 5.36 23.83
N LEU A 752 10.33 5.01 22.55
CA LEU A 752 9.39 4.13 21.84
C LEU A 752 9.73 2.64 21.97
N CYS A 753 11.02 2.28 21.95
CA CYS A 753 11.46 0.88 22.04
C CYS A 753 11.09 0.24 23.40
N GLY A 754 11.12 0.99 24.50
CA GLY A 754 10.85 0.49 25.85
C GLY A 754 9.43 -0.10 25.97
N PRO A 755 8.38 0.72 25.78
CA PRO A 755 6.99 0.26 25.80
C PRO A 755 6.66 -0.80 24.75
N ALA A 756 7.35 -0.79 23.61
CA ALA A 756 7.21 -1.83 22.57
C ALA A 756 7.85 -3.19 22.95
N GLY A 757 8.41 -3.33 24.16
CA GLY A 757 9.06 -4.55 24.63
C GLY A 757 10.47 -4.78 24.10
N HIS A 758 10.98 -3.88 23.25
CA HIS A 758 12.35 -3.92 22.71
C HIS A 758 13.37 -3.31 23.68
N ARG A 759 13.40 -3.84 24.91
CA ARG A 759 14.17 -3.28 26.04
C ARG A 759 15.68 -3.17 25.76
N ASP A 760 16.28 -4.17 25.11
CA ASP A 760 17.71 -4.13 24.79
C ASP A 760 18.05 -3.05 23.77
N ALA A 761 17.17 -2.83 22.77
CA ALA A 761 17.33 -1.77 21.80
C ALA A 761 17.16 -0.39 22.46
N ALA A 762 16.16 -0.24 23.33
CA ALA A 762 15.94 0.98 24.12
C ALA A 762 17.19 1.34 24.95
N LEU A 763 17.72 0.35 25.68
CA LEU A 763 18.92 0.53 26.50
C LEU A 763 20.14 0.95 25.66
N ASN A 764 20.35 0.31 24.49
CA ASN A 764 21.45 0.68 23.58
C ASN A 764 21.35 2.14 23.12
N HIS A 765 20.15 2.56 22.71
CA HIS A 765 19.91 3.93 22.26
C HIS A 765 20.11 4.95 23.39
N TYR A 766 19.59 4.69 24.60
CA TYR A 766 19.84 5.54 25.76
C TYR A 766 21.32 5.61 26.15
N GLN A 767 22.04 4.49 26.15
CA GLN A 767 23.47 4.48 26.49
C GLN A 767 24.30 5.32 25.51
N ARG A 768 23.96 5.29 24.21
CA ARG A 768 24.59 6.15 23.20
C ARG A 768 24.28 7.63 23.44
N ALA A 769 23.02 7.98 23.73
CA ALA A 769 22.63 9.35 24.05
C ALA A 769 23.34 9.86 25.32
N LEU A 770 23.40 9.03 26.37
CA LEU A 770 24.08 9.34 27.63
C LEU A 770 25.57 9.63 27.43
N ALA A 771 26.27 8.80 26.64
CA ALA A 771 27.69 9.02 26.33
C ALA A 771 27.92 10.35 25.60
N MET A 772 27.04 10.71 24.66
CA MET A 772 27.10 11.98 23.94
C MET A 772 26.82 13.18 24.86
N HIS A 773 25.78 13.14 25.70
CA HIS A 773 25.49 14.20 26.68
C HIS A 773 26.62 14.41 27.68
N ARG A 774 27.25 13.33 28.17
CA ARG A 774 28.44 13.43 29.04
C ARG A 774 29.63 14.08 28.34
N THR A 775 29.85 13.75 27.06
CA THR A 775 30.93 14.36 26.28
C THR A 775 30.67 15.84 26.02
N GLY A 776 29.41 16.24 25.85
CA GLY A 776 28.99 17.64 25.72
C GLY A 776 28.79 18.40 27.03
N ASP A 777 29.03 17.78 28.20
CA ASP A 777 28.79 18.31 29.56
C ASP A 777 27.34 18.81 29.81
N ASP A 778 26.35 18.26 29.09
CA ASP A 778 24.93 18.53 29.35
C ASP A 778 24.42 17.59 30.45
N ARG A 779 24.66 18.01 31.70
CA ARG A 779 24.34 17.22 32.90
C ARG A 779 22.84 17.03 33.12
N ILE A 780 22.00 17.99 32.73
CA ILE A 780 20.54 17.88 32.88
C ILE A 780 20.01 16.80 31.93
N ALA A 781 20.44 16.83 30.67
CA ALA A 781 20.04 15.78 29.73
C ALA A 781 20.63 14.41 30.10
N ALA A 782 21.87 14.34 30.57
CA ALA A 782 22.47 13.09 31.06
C ALA A 782 21.67 12.48 32.22
N ALA A 783 21.27 13.29 33.22
CA ALA A 783 20.45 12.84 34.33
C ALA A 783 19.06 12.35 33.88
N ARG A 784 18.43 13.03 32.92
CA ARG A 784 17.18 12.60 32.30
C ARG A 784 17.29 11.23 31.62
N ILE A 785 18.36 10.99 30.86
CA ILE A 785 18.59 9.68 30.24
C ILE A 785 18.84 8.60 31.30
N LEU A 786 19.60 8.89 32.35
CA LEU A 786 19.80 7.96 33.47
C LEU A 786 18.49 7.59 34.17
N ARG A 787 17.62 8.57 34.43
CA ARG A 787 16.29 8.35 34.98
C ARG A 787 15.45 7.42 34.08
N LYS A 788 15.46 7.65 32.77
CA LYS A 788 14.75 6.80 31.79
C LYS A 788 15.32 5.36 31.73
N ILE A 789 16.64 5.20 31.82
CA ILE A 789 17.28 3.88 31.96
C ILE A 789 16.84 3.21 33.28
N GLY A 790 16.79 3.97 34.37
CA GLY A 790 16.31 3.49 35.67
C GLY A 790 14.87 2.95 35.59
N ARG A 791 13.96 3.69 34.95
CA ARG A 791 12.58 3.26 34.69
C ARG A 791 12.53 1.95 33.90
N LEU A 792 13.33 1.83 32.83
CA LEU A 792 13.39 0.62 32.01
C LEU A 792 13.87 -0.61 32.82
N HIS A 793 14.84 -0.43 33.71
CA HIS A 793 15.28 -1.49 34.62
C HIS A 793 14.22 -1.86 35.66
N HIS A 794 13.47 -0.87 36.16
CA HIS A 794 12.35 -1.10 37.06
C HIS A 794 11.25 -1.96 36.40
N GLU A 795 10.83 -1.61 35.19
CA GLU A 795 9.85 -2.38 34.39
C GLU A 795 10.34 -3.81 34.08
N ALA A 796 11.65 -4.02 34.07
CA ALA A 796 12.26 -5.34 33.92
C ALA A 796 12.47 -6.09 35.25
N GLY A 797 12.02 -5.53 36.39
CA GLY A 797 12.18 -6.10 37.73
C GLY A 797 13.60 -5.99 38.31
N ARG A 798 14.51 -5.26 37.66
CA ARG A 798 15.92 -5.11 38.07
C ARG A 798 16.10 -3.91 39.00
N ARG A 799 15.66 -4.08 40.24
CA ARG A 799 15.51 -3.02 41.26
C ARG A 799 16.82 -2.30 41.60
N ASP A 800 17.88 -3.06 41.88
CA ASP A 800 19.17 -2.47 42.28
C ASP A 800 19.78 -1.61 41.17
N GLN A 801 19.56 -2.01 39.91
CA GLN A 801 20.00 -1.24 38.74
C GLN A 801 19.19 0.03 38.57
N ALA A 802 17.87 -0.04 38.79
CA ALA A 802 17.00 1.14 38.74
C ALA A 802 17.42 2.19 39.77
N GLU A 803 17.63 1.78 41.02
CA GLU A 803 18.05 2.70 42.10
C GLU A 803 19.45 3.26 41.87
N ALA A 804 20.40 2.45 41.40
CA ALA A 804 21.75 2.91 41.07
C ALA A 804 21.74 4.02 40.00
N HIS A 805 20.92 3.88 38.96
CA HIS A 805 20.80 4.90 37.91
C HIS A 805 20.08 6.16 38.41
N CYS A 806 19.07 6.03 39.27
CA CYS A 806 18.42 7.19 39.89
C CYS A 806 19.39 7.96 40.81
N ALA A 807 20.17 7.27 41.63
CA ALA A 807 21.17 7.88 42.52
C ALA A 807 22.28 8.58 41.71
N GLU A 808 22.71 7.98 40.59
CA GLU A 808 23.66 8.62 39.69
C GLU A 808 23.10 9.90 39.06
N ALA A 809 21.84 9.86 38.59
CA ALA A 809 21.16 11.03 38.05
C ALA A 809 21.10 12.16 39.09
N GLU A 810 20.73 11.84 40.33
CA GLU A 810 20.65 12.82 41.43
C GLU A 810 22.00 13.49 41.68
N ALA A 811 23.08 12.70 41.76
CA ALA A 811 24.43 13.21 41.96
C ALA A 811 24.86 14.19 40.84
N MET A 812 24.42 13.97 39.59
CA MET A 812 24.75 14.85 38.46
C MET A 812 24.08 16.22 38.54
N ILE A 813 22.83 16.30 39.00
CA ILE A 813 22.05 17.54 39.05
C ILE A 813 21.91 18.14 40.45
N ALA A 814 22.53 17.54 41.47
CA ALA A 814 22.46 17.98 42.87
C ALA A 814 22.78 19.48 43.07
N THR A 815 23.70 20.04 42.28
CA THR A 815 24.11 21.44 42.36
C THR A 815 23.53 22.31 41.24
N ILE A 816 22.62 21.77 40.42
CA ILE A 816 22.04 22.44 39.25
C ILE A 816 20.58 22.76 39.53
N ASP A 817 20.16 23.99 39.23
CA ASP A 817 18.76 24.40 39.33
C ASP A 817 17.95 23.86 38.13
N ALA A 818 17.49 22.62 38.26
CA ALA A 818 16.70 21.90 37.25
C ALA A 818 15.39 21.37 37.86
N PRO A 819 14.46 22.24 38.29
CA PRO A 819 13.34 21.86 39.15
C PRO A 819 12.43 20.78 38.57
N VAL A 820 12.17 20.80 37.26
CA VAL A 820 11.33 19.80 36.57
C VAL A 820 12.00 18.43 36.53
N GLU A 821 13.29 18.37 36.19
CA GLU A 821 14.01 17.09 36.11
C GLU A 821 14.25 16.49 37.50
N HIS A 822 14.55 17.33 38.51
CA HIS A 822 14.56 16.91 39.92
C HIS A 822 13.23 16.31 40.34
N ALA A 823 12.11 16.96 39.98
CA ALA A 823 10.78 16.46 40.32
C ALA A 823 10.48 15.10 39.66
N HIS A 824 10.80 14.92 38.37
CA HIS A 824 10.63 13.63 37.71
C HIS A 824 11.49 12.53 38.34
N LEU A 825 12.74 12.83 38.71
CA LEU A 825 13.62 11.86 39.35
C LEU A 825 13.09 11.41 40.71
N LEU A 826 12.66 12.37 41.53
CA LEU A 826 12.02 12.09 42.82
C LEU A 826 10.72 11.31 42.63
N GLN A 827 9.97 11.61 41.58
CA GLN A 827 8.75 10.90 41.24
C GLN A 827 9.00 9.42 40.86
N GLU A 828 10.03 9.12 40.07
CA GLU A 828 10.41 7.73 39.78
C GLU A 828 10.76 6.96 41.06
N ARG A 829 11.49 7.59 41.98
CA ARG A 829 11.81 6.96 43.29
C ARG A 829 10.57 6.79 44.15
N GLY A 830 9.64 7.74 44.11
CA GLY A 830 8.34 7.63 44.76
C GLY A 830 7.52 6.45 44.23
N HIS A 831 7.44 6.28 42.91
CA HIS A 831 6.80 5.13 42.28
C HIS A 831 7.48 3.81 42.65
N LEU A 832 8.81 3.76 42.62
CA LEU A 832 9.58 2.58 43.01
C LEU A 832 9.27 2.19 44.46
N ALA A 833 9.29 3.16 45.39
CA ALA A 833 8.96 2.94 46.79
C ALA A 833 7.52 2.43 46.98
N PHE A 834 6.55 3.03 46.28
CA PHE A 834 5.13 2.64 46.36
C PHE A 834 4.93 1.19 45.96
N ARG A 835 5.50 0.79 44.81
CA ARG A 835 5.43 -0.59 44.28
C ARG A 835 6.15 -1.60 45.18
N MET A 836 7.15 -1.15 45.94
CA MET A 836 7.88 -1.96 46.92
C MET A 836 7.15 -2.09 48.26
N GLY A 837 6.01 -1.42 48.44
CA GLY A 837 5.26 -1.42 49.68
C GLY A 837 5.71 -0.36 50.69
N ASP A 838 6.76 0.41 50.40
CA ASP A 838 7.23 1.51 51.27
C ASP A 838 6.42 2.79 51.00
N GLN A 839 5.23 2.81 51.58
CA GLN A 839 4.26 3.90 51.42
C GLN A 839 4.75 5.21 52.05
N ALA A 840 5.57 5.13 53.11
CA ALA A 840 6.11 6.31 53.77
C ALA A 840 7.15 7.01 52.89
N ALA A 841 8.12 6.25 52.37
CA ALA A 841 9.10 6.80 51.43
C ALA A 841 8.44 7.30 50.15
N ALA A 842 7.43 6.60 49.62
CA ALA A 842 6.69 7.04 48.44
C ALA A 842 6.05 8.42 48.63
N ALA A 843 5.37 8.64 49.76
CA ALA A 843 4.74 9.91 50.09
C ALA A 843 5.77 11.04 50.34
N GLU A 844 6.93 10.71 50.92
CA GLU A 844 8.02 11.65 51.15
C GLU A 844 8.64 12.10 49.83
N TRP A 845 9.02 11.16 48.95
CA TRP A 845 9.59 11.47 47.64
C TRP A 845 8.65 12.32 46.79
N ALA A 846 7.37 11.97 46.74
CA ALA A 846 6.37 12.77 46.06
C ALA A 846 6.22 14.18 46.66
N THR A 847 6.34 14.33 47.98
CA THR A 847 6.34 15.65 48.64
C THR A 847 7.55 16.49 48.25
N GLN A 848 8.74 15.89 48.18
CA GLN A 848 9.94 16.58 47.72
C GLN A 848 9.82 16.97 46.24
N ALA A 849 9.26 16.12 45.39
CA ALA A 849 8.98 16.44 43.99
C ALA A 849 8.08 17.67 43.87
N LEU A 850 7.00 17.74 44.66
CA LEU A 850 6.08 18.88 44.68
C LEU A 850 6.75 20.18 45.14
N GLN A 851 7.67 20.11 46.12
CA GLN A 851 8.42 21.28 46.58
C GLN A 851 9.29 21.87 45.47
N ARG A 852 9.88 21.04 44.61
CA ARG A 852 10.67 21.49 43.45
C ARG A 852 9.83 22.23 42.41
N LEU A 853 8.54 21.93 42.31
CA LEU A 853 7.62 22.49 41.31
C LEU A 853 6.84 23.72 41.82
N GLN A 854 6.85 24.02 43.13
CA GLN A 854 5.99 25.03 43.76
C GLN A 854 6.08 26.44 43.15
N THR A 855 7.23 26.81 42.58
CA THR A 855 7.50 28.15 42.05
C THR A 855 7.26 28.27 40.54
N LEU A 856 6.96 27.15 39.86
CA LEU A 856 6.78 27.13 38.41
C LEU A 856 5.33 27.44 38.02
N PRO A 857 5.10 28.13 36.89
CA PRO A 857 3.76 28.32 36.36
C PRO A 857 3.18 26.97 35.93
N ILE A 858 1.95 26.70 36.37
CA ILE A 858 1.18 25.51 36.02
C ILE A 858 0.12 25.97 35.03
N ASP A 859 0.54 26.13 33.77
CA ASP A 859 -0.35 26.47 32.66
C ASP A 859 -0.17 25.51 31.48
N GLY A 860 -1.23 25.35 30.68
CA GLY A 860 -1.19 24.54 29.46
C GLY A 860 -0.65 25.30 28.24
N THR A 861 -0.25 26.56 28.40
CA THR A 861 0.09 27.49 27.31
C THR A 861 1.53 27.33 26.83
N THR A 862 2.44 26.94 27.73
CA THR A 862 3.84 26.66 27.41
C THR A 862 4.15 25.17 27.55
N GLU A 863 5.10 24.64 26.76
CA GLU A 863 5.53 23.25 26.86
C GLU A 863 6.17 22.95 28.23
N ALA A 864 6.97 23.90 28.75
CA ALA A 864 7.56 23.80 30.08
C ALA A 864 6.51 23.82 31.21
N GLY A 865 5.49 24.69 31.11
CA GLY A 865 4.37 24.72 32.06
C GLY A 865 3.54 23.44 32.03
N ARG A 866 3.33 22.87 30.83
CA ARG A 866 2.62 21.59 30.66
C ARG A 866 3.40 20.41 31.24
N GLU A 867 4.73 20.37 31.07
CA GLU A 867 5.57 19.33 31.65
C GLU A 867 5.63 19.44 33.18
N ALA A 868 5.75 20.64 33.72
CA ALA A 868 5.67 20.88 35.16
C ALA A 868 4.30 20.47 35.73
N ALA A 869 3.21 20.77 35.02
CA ALA A 869 1.86 20.34 35.39
C ALA A 869 1.72 18.82 35.39
N ARG A 870 2.30 18.12 34.40
CA ARG A 870 2.31 16.66 34.33
C ARG A 870 3.06 16.06 35.52
N ALA A 871 4.30 16.51 35.78
CA ALA A 871 5.10 16.05 36.91
C ALA A 871 4.38 16.29 38.25
N MET A 872 3.72 17.44 38.40
CA MET A 872 2.95 17.77 39.59
C MET A 872 1.71 16.88 39.77
N ALA A 873 0.95 16.63 38.70
CA ALA A 873 -0.22 15.75 38.75
C ALA A 873 0.18 14.31 39.10
N GLU A 874 1.27 13.79 38.50
CA GLU A 874 1.80 12.47 38.83
C GLU A 874 2.22 12.37 40.30
N ALA A 875 3.00 13.34 40.80
CA ALA A 875 3.43 13.35 42.20
C ALA A 875 2.26 13.46 43.20
N LEU A 876 1.23 14.25 42.87
CA LEU A 876 0.03 14.34 43.70
C LEU A 876 -0.74 13.02 43.73
N ASN A 877 -0.85 12.30 42.61
CA ASN A 877 -1.46 10.97 42.56
C ASN A 877 -0.69 9.96 43.41
N THR A 878 0.63 9.86 43.24
CA THR A 878 1.47 8.93 44.04
C THR A 878 1.38 9.24 45.52
N LYS A 879 1.44 10.52 45.89
CA LYS A 879 1.28 10.94 47.28
C LYS A 879 -0.10 10.55 47.81
N GLY A 880 -1.15 10.80 47.04
CA GLY A 880 -2.52 10.41 47.38
C GLY A 880 -2.65 8.90 47.61
N ALA A 881 -2.15 8.10 46.66
CA ALA A 881 -2.17 6.65 46.74
C ALA A 881 -1.43 6.12 47.97
N ALA A 882 -0.22 6.62 48.20
CA ALA A 882 0.61 6.25 49.35
C ALA A 882 -0.04 6.63 50.69
N LEU A 883 -0.59 7.85 50.81
CA LEU A 883 -1.32 8.29 51.99
C LEU A 883 -2.55 7.44 52.28
N ALA A 884 -3.26 7.00 51.23
CA ALA A 884 -4.42 6.13 51.38
C ALA A 884 -4.03 4.77 51.97
N ARG A 885 -2.92 4.18 51.49
CA ARG A 885 -2.36 2.92 52.03
C ARG A 885 -1.83 3.08 53.47
N LEU A 886 -1.39 4.28 53.86
CA LEU A 886 -1.06 4.63 55.25
C LEU A 886 -2.28 4.91 56.14
N GLY A 887 -3.50 4.76 55.62
CA GLY A 887 -4.74 5.02 56.37
C GLY A 887 -5.13 6.50 56.47
N ARG A 888 -4.36 7.43 55.88
CA ARG A 888 -4.62 8.88 55.87
C ARG A 888 -5.58 9.27 54.75
N ARG A 889 -6.77 8.69 54.76
CA ARG A 889 -7.74 8.72 53.64
C ARG A 889 -8.21 10.13 53.25
N ARG A 890 -8.44 11.03 54.21
CA ARG A 890 -8.85 12.42 53.92
C ARG A 890 -7.74 13.23 53.27
N ASP A 891 -6.51 13.07 53.75
CA ASP A 891 -5.34 13.73 53.17
C ASP A 891 -5.09 13.21 51.75
N ALA A 892 -5.26 11.90 51.54
CA ALA A 892 -5.17 11.28 50.22
C ALA A 892 -6.16 11.91 49.21
N VAL A 893 -7.43 12.05 49.59
CA VAL A 893 -8.45 12.72 48.77
C VAL A 893 -8.01 14.14 48.39
N GLN A 894 -7.56 14.93 49.36
CA GLN A 894 -7.12 16.32 49.11
C GLN A 894 -5.97 16.40 48.09
N GLU A 895 -5.00 15.50 48.16
CA GLU A 895 -3.89 15.49 47.21
C GLU A 895 -4.35 15.10 45.80
N VAL A 896 -5.24 14.11 45.65
CA VAL A 896 -5.75 13.73 44.32
C VAL A 896 -6.71 14.78 43.74
N GLU A 897 -7.48 15.50 44.55
CA GLU A 897 -8.28 16.66 44.08
C GLU A 897 -7.39 17.79 43.55
N ARG A 898 -6.26 18.04 44.21
CA ARG A 898 -5.25 18.96 43.69
C ARG A 898 -4.68 18.46 42.37
N SER A 899 -4.43 17.15 42.23
CA SER A 899 -3.98 16.56 40.97
C SER A 899 -4.99 16.82 39.86
N LEU A 900 -6.28 16.58 40.12
CA LEU A 900 -7.34 16.80 39.14
C LEU A 900 -7.37 18.27 38.71
N THR A 901 -7.29 19.20 39.66
CA THR A 901 -7.28 20.65 39.39
C THR A 901 -6.10 21.05 38.50
N VAL A 902 -4.91 20.47 38.75
CA VAL A 902 -3.72 20.72 37.93
C VAL A 902 -3.91 20.18 36.52
N ALA A 903 -4.40 18.95 36.39
CA ALA A 903 -4.62 18.30 35.10
C ALA A 903 -5.65 19.07 34.25
N GLU A 904 -6.77 19.49 34.83
CA GLU A 904 -7.80 20.26 34.12
C GLU A 904 -7.30 21.63 33.68
N LYS A 905 -6.54 22.35 34.53
CA LYS A 905 -5.96 23.65 34.18
C LYS A 905 -4.96 23.59 33.03
N ALA A 906 -4.22 22.48 32.93
CA ALA A 906 -3.21 22.26 31.90
C ALA A 906 -3.75 21.51 30.67
N ASP A 907 -5.05 21.24 30.59
CA ASP A 907 -5.73 20.45 29.54
C ASP A 907 -5.14 19.02 29.37
N LEU A 908 -4.73 18.40 30.49
CA LEU A 908 -4.18 17.04 30.54
C LEU A 908 -5.30 16.01 30.79
N GLN A 909 -6.11 15.73 29.76
CA GLN A 909 -7.34 14.94 29.90
C GLN A 909 -7.11 13.49 30.39
N SER A 910 -6.05 12.81 29.94
CA SER A 910 -5.68 11.45 30.43
C SER A 910 -5.31 11.49 31.92
N ALA A 911 -4.51 12.48 32.34
CA ALA A 911 -4.17 12.66 33.75
C ALA A 911 -5.39 13.01 34.62
N ALA A 912 -6.35 13.76 34.07
CA ALA A 912 -7.62 14.04 34.74
C ALA A 912 -8.45 12.75 34.91
N CYS A 913 -8.56 11.90 33.89
CA CYS A 913 -9.26 10.61 33.98
C CYS A 913 -8.64 9.68 35.04
N ARG A 914 -7.31 9.65 35.14
CA ARG A 914 -6.61 8.94 36.22
C ARG A 914 -6.98 9.49 37.59
N ALA A 915 -6.95 10.81 37.78
CA ALA A 915 -7.36 11.44 39.03
C ALA A 915 -8.83 11.16 39.38
N TYR A 916 -9.75 11.21 38.41
CA TYR A 916 -11.16 10.82 38.61
C TYR A 916 -11.29 9.35 39.04
N SER A 917 -10.54 8.45 38.41
CA SER A 917 -10.54 7.02 38.74
C SER A 917 -10.07 6.80 40.18
N ASN A 918 -8.93 7.39 40.56
CA ASN A 918 -8.38 7.32 41.91
C ASN A 918 -9.33 7.94 42.96
N LEU A 919 -9.91 9.11 42.67
CA LEU A 919 -10.90 9.74 43.55
C LEU A 919 -12.16 8.89 43.73
N GLY A 920 -12.64 8.19 42.70
CA GLY A 920 -13.77 7.27 42.82
C GLY A 920 -13.54 6.20 43.88
N VAL A 921 -12.35 5.59 43.87
CA VAL A 921 -11.94 4.61 44.88
C VAL A 921 -11.82 5.25 46.27
N LEU A 922 -11.11 6.38 46.39
CA LEU A 922 -10.87 7.04 47.68
C LEU A 922 -12.17 7.56 48.33
N TYR A 923 -13.05 8.14 47.54
CA TYR A 923 -14.33 8.65 48.03
C TYR A 923 -15.28 7.55 48.44
N THR A 924 -15.20 6.34 47.86
CA THR A 924 -16.07 5.22 48.26
C THR A 924 -16.02 4.97 49.78
N ILE A 925 -14.85 5.18 50.41
CA ILE A 925 -14.67 5.00 51.85
C ILE A 925 -14.96 6.28 52.64
N VAL A 926 -14.64 7.45 52.08
CA VAL A 926 -14.68 8.74 52.79
C VAL A 926 -16.05 9.44 52.67
N ASP A 927 -16.63 9.44 51.46
CA ASP A 927 -17.88 10.08 51.09
C ASP A 927 -18.47 9.40 49.83
N PRO A 928 -19.25 8.31 50.00
CA PRO A 928 -19.80 7.53 48.88
C PRO A 928 -20.66 8.36 47.91
N ALA A 929 -21.34 9.40 48.40
CA ALA A 929 -22.16 10.26 47.57
C ALA A 929 -21.33 11.09 46.59
N ASN A 930 -20.15 11.55 47.02
CA ASN A 930 -19.20 12.21 46.14
C ASN A 930 -18.45 11.23 45.23
N ALA A 931 -18.22 9.98 45.65
CA ALA A 931 -17.64 8.94 44.80
C ALA A 931 -18.42 8.76 43.50
N ILE A 932 -19.76 8.63 43.60
CA ILE A 932 -20.65 8.51 42.44
C ILE A 932 -20.56 9.74 41.52
N LYS A 933 -20.49 10.95 42.07
CA LYS A 933 -20.40 12.19 41.27
C LYS A 933 -19.08 12.27 40.50
N VAL A 934 -17.98 11.92 41.16
CA VAL A 934 -16.63 11.90 40.56
C VAL A 934 -16.55 10.84 39.47
N CYS A 935 -17.04 9.61 39.71
CA CYS A 935 -17.07 8.57 38.68
C CYS A 935 -17.87 9.00 37.44
N ARG A 936 -19.01 9.67 37.61
CA ARG A 936 -19.82 10.17 36.48
C ARG A 936 -19.13 11.27 35.69
N ARG A 937 -18.53 12.25 36.37
CA ARG A 937 -17.74 13.30 35.70
C ARG A 937 -16.54 12.71 34.97
N GLY A 938 -15.82 11.79 35.61
CA GLY A 938 -14.74 11.05 34.98
C GLY A 938 -15.23 10.32 33.73
N LEU A 939 -16.40 9.66 33.81
CA LEU A 939 -16.99 8.93 32.68
C LEU A 939 -17.35 9.88 31.54
N GLU A 940 -17.93 11.06 31.83
CA GLU A 940 -18.19 12.09 30.82
C GLU A 940 -16.90 12.52 30.10
N VAL A 941 -15.80 12.71 30.84
CA VAL A 941 -14.50 13.06 30.26
C VAL A 941 -13.94 11.90 29.43
N ALA A 942 -13.95 10.68 29.96
CA ALA A 942 -13.46 9.47 29.29
C ALA A 942 -14.25 9.18 27.99
N THR A 943 -15.57 9.37 28.00
CA THR A 943 -16.43 9.28 26.82
C THR A 943 -16.11 10.37 25.81
N ARG A 944 -15.90 11.62 26.26
CA ARG A 944 -15.54 12.74 25.38
C ARG A 944 -14.22 12.52 24.65
N ILE A 945 -13.24 11.90 25.31
CA ILE A 945 -11.94 11.56 24.69
C ILE A 945 -11.94 10.19 24.00
N GLY A 946 -13.03 9.43 24.08
CA GLY A 946 -13.15 8.11 23.45
C GLY A 946 -12.25 7.02 24.03
N ASP A 947 -11.81 7.15 25.29
CA ASP A 947 -10.96 6.15 25.96
C ASP A 947 -11.83 5.10 26.66
N LEU A 948 -11.96 3.93 26.04
CA LEU A 948 -12.77 2.83 26.57
C LEU A 948 -12.16 2.21 27.83
N GLY A 949 -10.84 2.24 28.01
CA GLY A 949 -10.17 1.65 29.18
C GLY A 949 -10.47 2.45 30.44
N PHE A 950 -10.41 3.78 30.36
CA PHE A 950 -10.85 4.63 31.46
C PHE A 950 -12.36 4.54 31.71
N GLN A 951 -13.19 4.41 30.66
CA GLN A 951 -14.63 4.17 30.85
C GLN A 951 -14.88 2.88 31.66
N ALA A 952 -14.21 1.77 31.33
CA ALA A 952 -14.35 0.51 32.08
C ALA A 952 -13.95 0.67 33.55
N ARG A 953 -12.80 1.28 33.84
CA ARG A 953 -12.33 1.55 35.22
C ARG A 953 -13.31 2.41 36.01
N LEU A 954 -13.81 3.49 35.41
CA LEU A 954 -14.74 4.41 36.05
C LEU A 954 -16.12 3.77 36.28
N LEU A 955 -16.57 2.92 35.37
CA LEU A 955 -17.79 2.13 35.52
C LEU A 955 -17.68 1.09 36.64
N ALA A 956 -16.54 0.39 36.74
CA ALA A 956 -16.27 -0.52 37.84
C ALA A 956 -16.27 0.22 39.19
N ASN A 957 -15.60 1.37 39.28
CA ASN A 957 -15.59 2.21 40.48
C ASN A 957 -16.98 2.78 40.82
N LEU A 958 -17.77 3.15 39.81
CA LEU A 958 -19.15 3.57 39.99
C LEU A 958 -20.00 2.43 40.57
N ALA A 959 -19.82 1.20 40.11
CA ALA A 959 -20.52 0.04 40.62
C ALA A 959 -20.22 -0.20 42.11
N VAL A 960 -18.94 -0.17 42.50
CA VAL A 960 -18.53 -0.28 43.91
C VAL A 960 -19.15 0.84 44.74
N SER A 961 -19.11 2.08 44.25
CA SER A 961 -19.67 3.25 44.94
C SER A 961 -21.19 3.14 45.15
N CYS A 962 -21.93 2.63 44.16
CA CYS A 962 -23.37 2.41 44.25
C CYS A 962 -23.75 1.32 45.26
N CYS A 963 -22.87 0.36 45.51
CA CYS A 963 -23.14 -0.74 46.44
C CYS A 963 -22.66 -0.46 47.87
N THR A 964 -21.78 0.53 48.03
CA THR A 964 -21.26 0.96 49.33
C THR A 964 -22.17 2.05 49.91
N PHE A 965 -23.07 1.68 50.84
CA PHE A 965 -23.95 2.60 51.59
C PHE A 965 -25.00 3.35 50.75
N THR A 966 -25.48 2.80 49.63
CA THR A 966 -26.62 3.35 48.87
C THR A 966 -27.59 2.27 48.37
N ASP A 967 -28.86 2.62 48.17
CA ASP A 967 -29.90 1.70 47.63
C ASP A 967 -29.88 1.60 46.09
N ARG A 968 -28.75 1.90 45.46
CA ARG A 968 -28.64 2.06 43.99
C ARG A 968 -27.93 0.90 43.30
N CYS A 969 -27.53 -0.12 44.07
CA CYS A 969 -26.72 -1.22 43.59
C CYS A 969 -27.40 -2.01 42.44
N ALA A 970 -28.69 -2.34 42.56
CA ALA A 970 -29.42 -3.05 41.51
C ALA A 970 -29.74 -2.18 40.27
N ALA A 971 -30.08 -0.90 40.49
CA ALA A 971 -30.52 0.00 39.42
C ALA A 971 -29.36 0.59 38.59
N GLU A 972 -28.21 0.81 39.23
CA GLU A 972 -27.06 1.49 38.61
C GLU A 972 -25.74 0.74 38.78
N GLY A 973 -25.55 0.00 39.88
CA GLY A 973 -24.31 -0.73 40.15
C GLY A 973 -24.11 -1.94 39.24
N VAL A 974 -25.11 -2.83 39.14
CA VAL A 974 -25.06 -4.01 38.26
C VAL A 974 -24.87 -3.60 36.78
N PRO A 975 -25.67 -2.68 36.21
CA PRO A 975 -25.48 -2.27 34.81
C PRO A 975 -24.09 -1.65 34.55
N ALA A 976 -23.55 -0.88 35.51
CA ALA A 976 -22.22 -0.31 35.36
C ALA A 976 -21.12 -1.39 35.35
N ALA A 977 -21.18 -2.37 36.26
CA ALA A 977 -20.21 -3.45 36.29
C ALA A 977 -20.34 -4.39 35.08
N GLU A 978 -21.56 -4.70 34.61
CA GLU A 978 -21.79 -5.46 33.39
C GLU A 978 -21.19 -4.74 32.17
N LYS A 979 -21.38 -3.41 32.07
CA LYS A 979 -20.80 -2.62 30.99
C LYS A 979 -19.28 -2.57 31.07
N ALA A 980 -18.69 -2.50 32.26
CA ALA A 980 -17.23 -2.59 32.43
C ALA A 980 -16.70 -3.94 31.95
N VAL A 981 -17.33 -5.06 32.34
CA VAL A 981 -16.99 -6.41 31.85
C VAL A 981 -17.09 -6.50 30.32
N GLU A 982 -18.15 -5.93 29.74
CA GLU A 982 -18.34 -5.90 28.29
C GLU A 982 -17.16 -5.20 27.58
N ILE A 983 -16.76 -4.03 28.08
CA ILE A 983 -15.65 -3.25 27.52
C ILE A 983 -14.32 -3.99 27.71
N ASP A 984 -14.02 -4.50 28.91
CA ASP A 984 -12.76 -5.20 29.18
C ASP A 984 -12.62 -6.46 28.31
N ARG A 985 -13.69 -7.24 28.14
CA ARG A 985 -13.71 -8.37 27.20
C ARG A 985 -13.55 -7.92 25.75
N ALA A 986 -14.17 -6.81 25.38
CA ALA A 986 -14.06 -6.25 24.04
C ALA A 986 -12.61 -5.88 23.70
N LEU A 987 -11.89 -5.27 24.65
CA LEU A 987 -10.50 -4.84 24.54
C LEU A 987 -9.46 -5.94 24.84
N ASP A 988 -9.90 -7.13 25.28
CA ASP A 988 -9.04 -8.20 25.83
C ASP A 988 -8.16 -7.72 26.99
N GLN A 989 -8.70 -6.82 27.81
CA GLN A 989 -8.04 -6.15 28.92
C GLN A 989 -8.09 -7.01 30.20
N ARG A 990 -7.40 -8.16 30.15
CA ARG A 990 -7.45 -9.20 31.18
C ARG A 990 -7.01 -8.71 32.55
N ASP A 991 -6.00 -7.84 32.59
CA ASP A 991 -5.46 -7.17 33.78
C ASP A 991 -6.54 -6.44 34.59
N HIS A 992 -7.54 -5.88 33.92
CA HIS A 992 -8.65 -5.19 34.57
C HIS A 992 -9.91 -6.05 34.70
N LEU A 993 -10.16 -7.00 33.78
CA LEU A 993 -11.41 -7.77 33.69
C LEU A 993 -11.82 -8.48 35.00
N SER A 994 -10.87 -8.98 35.78
CA SER A 994 -11.18 -9.63 37.07
C SER A 994 -11.90 -8.70 38.04
N VAL A 995 -11.67 -7.38 37.93
CA VAL A 995 -12.19 -6.37 38.85
C VAL A 995 -13.71 -6.24 38.78
N PRO A 996 -14.33 -5.87 37.66
CA PRO A 996 -15.78 -5.77 37.60
C PRO A 996 -16.47 -7.13 37.78
N LEU A 997 -15.79 -8.26 37.50
CA LEU A 997 -16.30 -9.60 37.83
C LEU A 997 -16.37 -9.82 39.36
N ILE A 998 -15.32 -9.48 40.11
CA ILE A 998 -15.33 -9.51 41.59
C ILE A 998 -16.45 -8.61 42.12
N VAL A 999 -16.62 -7.42 41.56
CA VAL A 999 -17.66 -6.49 41.98
C VAL A 999 -19.06 -7.09 41.73
N LEU A 1000 -19.33 -7.66 40.55
CA LEU A 1000 -20.59 -8.36 40.29
C LEU A 1000 -20.81 -9.51 41.29
N ALA A 1001 -19.76 -10.29 41.57
CA ALA A 1001 -19.84 -11.39 42.52
C ALA A 1001 -20.27 -10.92 43.92
N GLN A 1002 -19.62 -9.87 44.43
CA GLN A 1002 -19.96 -9.22 45.71
C GLN A 1002 -21.39 -8.70 45.72
N ILE A 1003 -21.83 -8.05 44.65
CA ILE A 1003 -23.20 -7.52 44.53
C ILE A 1003 -24.22 -8.65 44.64
N HIS A 1004 -24.02 -9.73 43.87
CA HIS A 1004 -24.93 -10.88 43.89
C HIS A 1004 -24.92 -11.62 45.23
N GLN A 1005 -23.76 -11.70 45.90
CA GLN A 1005 -23.66 -12.27 47.24
C GLN A 1005 -24.50 -11.47 48.24
N CYS A 1006 -24.34 -10.14 48.28
CA CYS A 1006 -25.11 -9.25 49.15
C CYS A 1006 -26.64 -9.31 48.90
N HIS A 1007 -27.07 -9.67 47.70
CA HIS A 1007 -28.49 -9.80 47.33
C HIS A 1007 -29.02 -11.25 47.42
N GLY A 1008 -28.29 -12.15 48.08
CA GLY A 1008 -28.73 -13.53 48.31
C GLY A 1008 -28.80 -14.38 47.03
N GLN A 1009 -27.93 -14.12 46.06
CA GLN A 1009 -27.83 -14.86 44.79
C GLN A 1009 -26.51 -15.65 44.69
N PRO A 1010 -26.31 -16.67 45.54
CA PRO A 1010 -25.01 -17.29 45.73
C PRO A 1010 -24.47 -18.06 44.51
N LYS A 1011 -25.36 -18.60 43.68
CA LYS A 1011 -24.97 -19.27 42.43
C LYS A 1011 -24.34 -18.30 41.43
N LEU A 1012 -24.90 -17.09 41.32
CA LEU A 1012 -24.37 -16.04 40.45
C LEU A 1012 -23.07 -15.47 41.03
N ALA A 1013 -23.03 -15.25 42.35
CA ALA A 1013 -21.82 -14.82 43.04
C ALA A 1013 -20.65 -15.78 42.81
N ARG A 1014 -20.86 -17.09 43.05
CA ARG A 1014 -19.85 -18.13 42.83
C ARG A 1014 -19.35 -18.13 41.38
N LYS A 1015 -20.27 -18.09 40.40
CA LYS A 1015 -19.91 -18.06 38.98
C LYS A 1015 -18.96 -16.91 38.65
N TYR A 1016 -19.26 -15.70 39.11
CA TYR A 1016 -18.42 -14.54 38.82
C TYR A 1016 -17.09 -14.55 39.56
N TYR A 1017 -17.05 -15.05 40.81
CA TYR A 1017 -15.78 -15.25 41.52
C TYR A 1017 -14.89 -16.29 40.86
N GLU A 1018 -15.44 -17.42 40.41
CA GLU A 1018 -14.71 -18.46 39.71
C GLU A 1018 -14.14 -17.93 38.39
N GLU A 1019 -14.94 -17.18 37.62
CA GLU A 1019 -14.48 -16.54 36.38
C GLU A 1019 -13.37 -15.51 36.65
N ALA A 1020 -13.54 -14.65 37.66
CA ALA A 1020 -12.51 -13.69 38.05
C ALA A 1020 -11.22 -14.39 38.48
N LEU A 1021 -11.33 -15.51 39.21
CA LEU A 1021 -10.20 -16.30 39.67
C LEU A 1021 -9.44 -16.96 38.52
N GLU A 1022 -10.14 -17.45 37.49
CA GLU A 1022 -9.49 -17.99 36.28
C GLU A 1022 -8.63 -16.93 35.60
N VAL A 1023 -9.16 -15.73 35.41
CA VAL A 1023 -8.43 -14.59 34.84
C VAL A 1023 -7.26 -14.18 35.74
N ALA A 1024 -7.48 -14.05 37.05
CA ALA A 1024 -6.45 -13.64 38.00
C ALA A 1024 -5.29 -14.64 38.10
N LYS A 1025 -5.54 -15.94 37.96
CA LYS A 1025 -4.50 -16.99 37.94
C LYS A 1025 -3.59 -16.91 36.72
N GLU A 1026 -4.09 -16.46 35.58
CA GLU A 1026 -3.26 -16.25 34.40
C GLU A 1026 -2.30 -15.06 34.57
N ILE A 1027 -2.72 -14.05 35.32
CA ILE A 1027 -1.96 -12.80 35.56
C ILE A 1027 -0.96 -12.99 36.71
N ASP A 1028 -1.30 -13.82 37.70
CA ASP A 1028 -0.49 -14.10 38.91
C ASP A 1028 -0.22 -12.85 39.77
N GLU A 1029 -1.17 -11.90 39.77
CA GLU A 1029 -1.08 -10.71 40.61
C GLU A 1029 -1.80 -10.89 41.95
N PRO A 1030 -1.11 -10.68 43.10
CA PRO A 1030 -1.69 -10.92 44.42
C PRO A 1030 -2.88 -10.01 44.72
N GLN A 1031 -2.92 -8.82 44.12
CA GLN A 1031 -4.01 -7.85 44.28
C GLN A 1031 -5.33 -8.31 43.64
N LEU A 1032 -5.27 -9.24 42.68
CA LEU A 1032 -6.44 -9.81 41.99
C LEU A 1032 -6.78 -11.19 42.55
N LEU A 1033 -5.76 -11.99 42.90
CA LEU A 1033 -5.94 -13.33 43.46
C LEU A 1033 -6.58 -13.31 44.86
N PHE A 1034 -6.11 -12.42 45.73
CA PHE A 1034 -6.58 -12.37 47.12
C PHE A 1034 -8.11 -12.12 47.23
N PRO A 1035 -8.69 -11.09 46.57
CA PRO A 1035 -10.13 -10.86 46.65
C PRO A 1035 -10.99 -11.99 46.07
N CYS A 1036 -10.48 -12.75 45.09
CA CYS A 1036 -11.18 -13.91 44.56
C CYS A 1036 -11.23 -15.06 45.58
N TYR A 1037 -10.11 -15.37 46.22
CA TYR A 1037 -10.07 -16.42 47.24
C TYR A 1037 -10.86 -16.04 48.49
N ASP A 1038 -10.71 -14.80 48.97
CA ASP A 1038 -11.45 -14.29 50.13
C ASP A 1038 -12.97 -14.28 49.90
N GLY A 1039 -13.40 -13.86 48.71
CA GLY A 1039 -14.81 -13.89 48.30
C GLY A 1039 -15.40 -15.30 48.25
N LEU A 1040 -14.69 -16.26 47.63
CA LEU A 1040 -15.12 -17.67 47.61
C LEU A 1040 -15.14 -18.31 48.99
N ALA A 1041 -14.18 -17.97 49.85
CA ALA A 1041 -14.14 -18.43 51.23
C ALA A 1041 -15.35 -17.93 52.02
N THR A 1042 -15.63 -16.63 51.94
CA THR A 1042 -16.77 -15.99 52.61
C THR A 1042 -18.10 -16.53 52.10
N LEU A 1043 -18.24 -16.70 50.78
CA LEU A 1043 -19.43 -17.29 50.18
C LEU A 1043 -19.65 -18.74 50.65
N SER A 1044 -18.58 -19.52 50.84
CA SER A 1044 -18.66 -20.90 51.34
C SER A 1044 -19.05 -20.94 52.83
N LEU A 1045 -18.52 -20.01 53.64
CA LEU A 1045 -18.95 -19.84 55.04
C LEU A 1045 -20.44 -19.51 55.16
N GLU A 1046 -20.97 -18.61 54.32
CA GLU A 1046 -22.40 -18.26 54.32
C GLU A 1046 -23.33 -19.45 54.01
N HIS A 1047 -22.78 -20.54 53.44
CA HIS A 1047 -23.52 -21.76 53.09
C HIS A 1047 -23.14 -22.96 53.99
N ASP A 1048 -22.45 -22.73 55.11
CA ASP A 1048 -21.96 -23.76 56.04
C ASP A 1048 -21.04 -24.82 55.39
N ASP A 1049 -20.36 -24.51 54.27
CA ASP A 1049 -19.33 -25.36 53.66
C ASP A 1049 -17.95 -25.02 54.24
N MET A 1050 -17.70 -25.54 55.45
CA MET A 1050 -16.50 -25.23 56.22
C MET A 1050 -15.21 -25.74 55.58
N ASP A 1051 -15.26 -26.90 54.92
CA ASP A 1051 -14.08 -27.51 54.27
C ASP A 1051 -13.63 -26.67 53.07
N GLU A 1052 -14.57 -26.19 52.25
CA GLU A 1052 -14.26 -25.33 51.11
C GLU A 1052 -13.83 -23.92 51.56
N ALA A 1053 -14.46 -23.38 52.61
CA ALA A 1053 -14.07 -22.11 53.21
C ALA A 1053 -12.62 -22.13 53.73
N GLU A 1054 -12.24 -23.15 54.52
CA GLU A 1054 -10.89 -23.30 55.06
C GLU A 1054 -9.85 -23.42 53.94
N ARG A 1055 -10.17 -24.15 52.88
CA ARG A 1055 -9.30 -24.26 51.70
C ARG A 1055 -9.03 -22.91 51.05
N TYR A 1056 -10.06 -22.10 50.81
CA TYR A 1056 -9.88 -20.81 50.15
C TYR A 1056 -9.21 -19.77 51.05
N PHE A 1057 -9.48 -19.74 52.36
CA PHE A 1057 -8.73 -18.89 53.29
C PHE A 1057 -7.24 -19.25 53.33
N THR A 1058 -6.92 -20.55 53.30
CA THR A 1058 -5.52 -21.01 53.22
C THR A 1058 -4.85 -20.49 51.94
N LEU A 1059 -5.54 -20.58 50.80
CA LEU A 1059 -5.03 -20.03 49.53
C LEU A 1059 -4.84 -18.51 49.57
N ALA A 1060 -5.77 -17.77 50.18
CA ALA A 1060 -5.64 -16.33 50.36
C ALA A 1060 -4.42 -15.98 51.24
N GLN A 1061 -4.23 -16.71 52.33
CA GLN A 1061 -3.09 -16.54 53.24
C GLN A 1061 -1.76 -16.93 52.58
N ASP A 1062 -1.74 -17.96 51.75
CA ASP A 1062 -0.57 -18.37 50.98
C ASP A 1062 -0.13 -17.29 49.99
N VAL A 1063 -1.08 -16.60 49.34
CA VAL A 1063 -0.77 -15.47 48.45
C VAL A 1063 -0.10 -14.35 49.25
N CYS A 1064 -0.67 -13.94 50.38
CA CYS A 1064 -0.07 -12.92 51.25
C CYS A 1064 1.35 -13.31 51.72
N THR A 1065 1.52 -14.57 52.13
CA THR A 1065 2.80 -15.09 52.63
C THR A 1065 3.86 -15.14 51.54
N ARG A 1066 3.52 -15.65 50.34
CA ARG A 1066 4.43 -15.74 49.19
C ARG A 1066 4.96 -14.39 48.74
N HIS A 1067 4.14 -13.35 48.82
CA HIS A 1067 4.50 -12.01 48.37
C HIS A 1067 4.95 -11.07 49.51
N ASN A 1068 5.01 -11.56 50.76
CA ASN A 1068 5.34 -10.79 51.95
C ASN A 1068 4.45 -9.54 52.10
N LEU A 1069 3.14 -9.71 51.91
CA LEU A 1069 2.13 -8.67 51.97
C LEU A 1069 1.22 -8.89 53.19
N ASP A 1070 0.85 -7.81 53.88
CA ASP A 1070 -0.18 -7.86 54.91
C ASP A 1070 -1.56 -7.99 54.24
N PRO A 1071 -2.42 -8.95 54.61
CA PRO A 1071 -3.78 -9.05 54.11
C PRO A 1071 -4.55 -7.71 54.15
N GLY A 1072 -4.36 -6.91 55.22
CA GLY A 1072 -4.98 -5.59 55.35
C GLY A 1072 -4.58 -4.60 54.26
N THR A 1073 -3.43 -4.80 53.62
CA THR A 1073 -3.00 -4.00 52.46
C THR A 1073 -3.70 -4.39 51.16
N LEU A 1074 -4.14 -5.64 50.99
CA LEU A 1074 -4.78 -6.12 49.76
C LEU A 1074 -6.29 -5.86 49.72
N VAL A 1075 -6.92 -5.75 50.89
CA VAL A 1075 -8.39 -5.67 51.06
C VAL A 1075 -8.97 -4.30 50.65
N VAL A 1076 -8.20 -3.21 50.73
CA VAL A 1076 -8.82 -1.87 50.85
C VAL A 1076 -8.84 -1.06 49.54
N LEU A 1077 -7.87 -1.22 48.63
CA LEU A 1077 -7.66 -0.26 47.51
C LEU A 1077 -6.90 -0.87 46.30
N PRO A 1078 -7.44 -1.87 45.57
CA PRO A 1078 -6.65 -2.57 44.56
C PRO A 1078 -6.34 -1.74 43.29
N PHE A 1079 -6.84 -0.49 43.18
CA PHE A 1079 -6.86 0.28 41.92
C PHE A 1079 -6.34 1.71 42.05
N LEU A 1080 -5.43 1.96 42.99
CA LEU A 1080 -4.72 3.24 43.06
C LEU A 1080 -3.41 3.12 42.28
N ASP A 1081 -3.38 3.74 41.11
CA ASP A 1081 -2.22 3.87 40.22
C ASP A 1081 -1.71 5.31 40.14
#